data_AF-A0A3C0GSG4-F1
#
_entry.id   AF-A0A3C0GSG4-F1
#
_cell.length_a   1.000
_cell.length_b   1.000
_cell.length_c   1.000
_cell.angle_alpha   90.00
_cell.angle_beta   90.00
_cell.angle_gamma   90.00
#
_symmetry.space_group_name_H-M   'P 1'
#
loop_
_entity.id
_entity.type
_entity.pdbx_description
1 polymer ?
#
loop_
_entity_poly.entity_id
_entity_poly.type
_entity_poly.pdbx_seq_one_letter_code
_entity_poly.pdbx_strand_id
1 'polypeptide(L)'
;MSYLVLARKWRPKRFAELVGQEHVVRALSNALDSGRVHHAFLFTGTRGVGKTTIARIFAKSLNCEQGTSADPCGQCPACLDIDAGRYIDLLEIDAASNTGVDDVREVIENAQYMPSRGKYKVYLIDEVHMLSKAAFNALLKTLEEPPEHVKFLLATTDPQKLPVTVLSRCLQFNLKRLDEDQIQGQMTRILAAEEIESDPTAIVQLAKAADGSLRDGLSLLDQAIAYAGGALREDVVRTMLGTVDRTQVAAMLEALADGDGVRLLQVVAALAEFSPDWSGVLEALAEALHRIQVQQLVPGAAADGEGIDAAAFAQRLRPEVVQLWYQMALSGRRDLYLAPSPRAGFEMAVLRMLAFRPAAAVPPVPRDPGTGTEVNSGAGSSAQGSGLAAAPAQVAVPAAAVVAAPAAPVVAPAPVPAVVAPVAPPAPAEVARPAPAPTAEPAPEDDPPPWHQAGAEDRDEALAAEMASPDAAMVAPWEAPPARPAAVAAPVAAPRPQGIALTPSAAPVPAPAPGTPIALTSPEAWLELVAQSQLNGPSRQLAAHAAFISFQQGVLKLAVSPGFEYLCSDRSLAALTEALSGPLGQSPRIVIEHGNAEAETLHQRSDRQRGERQQAAETAFMADPQVQMLIQQHGARVVADSIRPFDE
;
A
#
# COMPACT_ATOMS: atom_id res chain seq x y z
N MET A 1 -0.92 -24.37 28.25
CA MET A 1 -1.97 -23.80 27.40
C MET A 1 -1.33 -22.69 26.57
N SER A 2 -1.45 -22.72 25.24
CA SER A 2 -0.87 -21.69 24.39
C SER A 2 -1.52 -20.34 24.72
N TYR A 3 -0.73 -19.38 25.22
CA TYR A 3 -1.19 -18.02 25.45
C TYR A 3 -1.70 -17.45 24.11
N LEU A 4 -3.01 -17.21 24.02
CA LEU A 4 -3.63 -16.59 22.86
C LEU A 4 -3.62 -15.08 23.09
N VAL A 5 -3.00 -14.35 22.16
CA VAL A 5 -3.03 -12.88 22.07
C VAL A 5 -4.47 -12.39 22.21
N LEU A 6 -4.71 -11.35 23.02
CA LEU A 6 -6.03 -10.74 23.27
C LEU A 6 -6.75 -10.39 21.97
N ALA A 7 -6.02 -9.87 20.99
CA ALA A 7 -6.56 -9.56 19.65
C ALA A 7 -7.21 -10.78 18.95
N ARG A 8 -6.79 -12.00 19.28
CA ARG A 8 -7.40 -13.26 18.79
C ARG A 8 -8.45 -13.81 19.74
N LYS A 9 -8.21 -13.74 21.06
CA LYS A 9 -9.13 -14.23 22.10
C LYS A 9 -10.46 -13.46 22.11
N TRP A 10 -10.38 -12.14 21.99
CA TRP A 10 -11.51 -11.21 22.03
C TRP A 10 -12.03 -10.81 20.65
N ARG A 11 -11.72 -11.60 19.61
CA ARG A 11 -12.27 -11.38 18.28
C ARG A 11 -13.80 -11.55 18.33
N PRO A 12 -14.59 -10.54 17.95
CA PRO A 12 -16.05 -10.63 17.97
C PRO A 12 -16.57 -11.86 17.22
N LYS A 13 -17.55 -12.55 17.80
CA LYS A 13 -18.18 -13.75 17.23
C LYS A 13 -19.60 -13.51 16.72
N ARG A 14 -20.20 -12.36 17.09
CA ARG A 14 -21.56 -11.94 16.77
C ARG A 14 -21.57 -10.48 16.33
N PHE A 15 -22.59 -10.09 15.56
CA PHE A 15 -22.74 -8.69 15.14
C PHE A 15 -22.96 -7.73 16.32
N ALA A 16 -23.56 -8.20 17.42
CA ALA A 16 -23.77 -7.39 18.63
C ALA A 16 -22.49 -7.04 19.40
N GLU A 17 -21.41 -7.79 19.18
CA GLU A 17 -20.10 -7.58 19.83
C GLU A 17 -19.20 -6.61 19.04
N LEU A 18 -19.59 -6.25 17.81
CA LEU A 18 -18.86 -5.29 16.99
C LEU A 18 -19.06 -3.86 17.50
N VAL A 19 -17.97 -3.11 17.53
CA VAL A 19 -17.95 -1.72 18.02
C VAL A 19 -17.91 -0.75 16.84
N GLY A 20 -18.77 0.28 16.85
CA GLY A 20 -18.71 1.46 15.98
C GLY A 20 -19.07 1.27 14.49
N GLN A 21 -19.58 0.09 14.11
CA GLN A 21 -19.94 -0.22 12.71
C GLN A 21 -21.45 -0.47 12.54
N GLU A 22 -22.29 0.30 13.23
CA GLU A 22 -23.73 0.06 13.28
C GLU A 22 -24.39 0.11 11.89
N HIS A 23 -23.90 0.97 10.99
CA HIS A 23 -24.44 1.09 9.63
C HIS A 23 -24.21 -0.18 8.79
N VAL A 24 -23.01 -0.77 8.89
CA VAL A 24 -22.69 -2.02 8.18
C VAL A 24 -23.46 -3.19 8.79
N VAL A 25 -23.47 -3.28 10.12
CA VAL A 25 -24.18 -4.35 10.84
C VAL A 25 -25.67 -4.34 10.49
N ARG A 26 -26.31 -3.16 10.49
CA ARG A 26 -27.73 -3.03 10.15
C ARG A 26 -28.02 -3.44 8.71
N ALA A 27 -27.17 -3.05 7.77
CA ALA A 27 -27.34 -3.41 6.36
C ALA A 27 -27.18 -4.92 6.13
N LEU A 28 -26.18 -5.55 6.76
CA LEU A 28 -25.98 -7.00 6.68
C LEU A 28 -27.11 -7.78 7.37
N SER A 29 -27.59 -7.30 8.51
CA SER A 29 -28.72 -7.91 9.23
C SER A 29 -29.98 -7.90 8.36
N ASN A 30 -30.31 -6.75 7.77
CA ASN A 30 -31.45 -6.64 6.86
C ASN A 30 -31.31 -7.54 5.62
N ALA A 31 -30.10 -7.72 5.09
CA ALA A 31 -29.85 -8.60 3.95
C ALA A 31 -30.08 -10.09 4.30
N LEU A 32 -29.71 -10.50 5.52
CA LEU A 32 -29.95 -11.84 6.04
C LEU A 32 -31.45 -12.07 6.30
N ASP A 33 -32.12 -11.13 6.96
CA ASP A 33 -33.54 -11.26 7.34
C ASP A 33 -34.47 -11.23 6.13
N SER A 34 -34.11 -10.46 5.09
CA SER A 34 -34.89 -10.40 3.84
C SER A 34 -34.61 -11.55 2.88
N GLY A 35 -33.63 -12.42 3.16
CA GLY A 35 -33.17 -13.48 2.27
C GLY A 35 -32.50 -13.00 0.98
N ARG A 36 -32.35 -11.68 0.78
CA ARG A 36 -31.78 -11.07 -0.44
C ARG A 36 -30.27 -10.85 -0.27
N VAL A 37 -29.53 -11.96 -0.27
CA VAL A 37 -28.07 -11.96 -0.09
C VAL A 37 -27.35 -11.81 -1.44
N HIS A 38 -26.69 -10.67 -1.64
CA HIS A 38 -25.86 -10.40 -2.82
C HIS A 38 -24.77 -11.47 -3.04
N HIS A 39 -24.33 -11.67 -4.28
CA HIS A 39 -23.31 -12.68 -4.58
C HIS A 39 -21.89 -12.25 -4.17
N ALA A 40 -21.61 -10.94 -4.17
CA ALA A 40 -20.31 -10.38 -3.80
C ALA A 40 -20.43 -9.17 -2.88
N PHE A 41 -19.65 -9.17 -1.79
CA PHE A 41 -19.55 -8.09 -0.82
C PHE A 41 -18.11 -7.58 -0.76
N LEU A 42 -17.93 -6.27 -0.72
CA LEU A 42 -16.61 -5.64 -0.59
C LEU A 42 -16.56 -4.81 0.70
N PHE A 43 -15.76 -5.25 1.66
CA PHE A 43 -15.47 -4.53 2.89
C PHE A 43 -14.21 -3.68 2.71
N THR A 44 -14.35 -2.36 2.82
CA THR A 44 -13.27 -1.39 2.70
C THR A 44 -13.03 -0.69 4.03
N GLY A 45 -11.80 -0.25 4.30
CA GLY A 45 -11.47 0.48 5.53
C GLY A 45 -10.04 0.22 5.98
N THR A 46 -9.55 0.99 6.94
CA THR A 46 -8.15 0.88 7.42
C THR A 46 -7.85 -0.49 8.02
N ARG A 47 -6.57 -0.81 8.21
CA ARG A 47 -6.17 -2.07 8.84
C ARG A 47 -6.77 -2.13 10.25
N GLY A 48 -7.22 -3.32 10.66
CA GLY A 48 -7.62 -3.58 12.04
C GLY A 48 -8.99 -3.06 12.51
N VAL A 49 -9.78 -2.38 11.65
CA VAL A 49 -11.16 -1.94 11.95
C VAL A 49 -12.21 -3.07 11.96
N GLY A 50 -11.82 -4.30 11.61
CA GLY A 50 -12.70 -5.47 11.71
C GLY A 50 -13.25 -6.04 10.40
N LYS A 51 -12.71 -5.67 9.22
CA LYS A 51 -13.15 -6.16 7.89
C LYS A 51 -13.31 -7.69 7.83
N THR A 52 -12.23 -8.43 8.08
CA THR A 52 -12.20 -9.90 8.08
C THR A 52 -13.09 -10.49 9.18
N THR A 53 -13.24 -9.79 10.30
CA THR A 53 -14.11 -10.22 11.41
C THR A 53 -15.59 -10.15 11.00
N ILE A 54 -16.03 -9.04 10.41
CA ILE A 54 -17.40 -8.90 9.88
C ILE A 54 -17.67 -9.97 8.83
N ALA A 55 -16.73 -10.18 7.91
CA ALA A 55 -16.87 -11.20 6.86
C ALA A 55 -17.03 -12.61 7.44
N ARG A 56 -16.27 -12.98 8.47
CA ARG A 56 -16.41 -14.27 9.16
C ARG A 56 -17.75 -14.41 9.88
N ILE A 57 -18.21 -13.38 10.59
CA ILE A 57 -19.52 -13.40 11.27
C ILE A 57 -20.65 -13.51 10.23
N PHE A 58 -20.51 -12.85 9.09
CA PHE A 58 -21.46 -12.96 7.99
C PHE A 58 -21.48 -14.36 7.39
N ALA A 59 -20.32 -14.95 7.11
CA ALA A 59 -20.21 -16.34 6.65
C ALA A 59 -20.84 -17.34 7.64
N LYS A 60 -20.63 -17.11 8.94
CA LYS A 60 -21.24 -17.87 10.03
C LYS A 60 -22.77 -17.76 10.04
N SER A 61 -23.27 -16.56 9.81
CA SER A 61 -24.71 -16.28 9.75
C SER A 61 -25.38 -16.95 8.53
N LEU A 62 -24.67 -17.02 7.40
CA LEU A 62 -25.14 -17.70 6.18
C LEU A 62 -25.20 -19.23 6.33
N ASN A 63 -24.23 -19.82 7.03
CA ASN A 63 -24.07 -21.28 7.14
C ASN A 63 -24.52 -21.85 8.50
N CYS A 64 -25.24 -21.06 9.30
CA CYS A 64 -25.78 -21.53 10.57
C CYS A 64 -26.89 -22.57 10.36
N GLU A 65 -26.79 -23.71 11.06
CA GLU A 65 -27.76 -24.81 10.98
C GLU A 65 -29.15 -24.43 11.54
N GLN A 66 -29.19 -23.47 12.48
CA GLN A 66 -30.43 -22.97 13.07
C GLN A 66 -31.21 -22.01 12.15
N GLY A 67 -30.63 -21.64 10.99
CA GLY A 67 -31.22 -20.71 10.04
C GLY A 67 -30.33 -19.50 9.75
N THR A 68 -30.61 -18.86 8.61
CA THR A 68 -29.93 -17.62 8.20
C THR A 68 -30.52 -16.46 8.98
N SER A 69 -29.76 -15.92 9.94
CA SER A 69 -30.19 -14.79 10.77
C SER A 69 -28.99 -13.94 11.17
N ALA A 70 -29.24 -12.70 11.60
CA ALA A 70 -28.19 -11.81 12.09
C ALA A 70 -27.53 -12.28 13.40
N ASP A 71 -28.15 -13.18 14.17
CA ASP A 71 -27.55 -13.72 15.40
C ASP A 71 -27.19 -15.21 15.21
N PRO A 72 -25.96 -15.52 14.77
CA PRO A 72 -25.53 -16.91 14.65
C PRO A 72 -25.50 -17.58 16.02
N CYS A 73 -26.04 -18.79 16.14
CA CYS A 73 -26.21 -19.45 17.44
C CYS A 73 -24.89 -19.66 18.22
N GLY A 74 -23.75 -19.78 17.52
CA GLY A 74 -22.43 -19.95 18.12
C GLY A 74 -22.18 -21.32 18.76
N GLN A 75 -23.15 -22.24 18.70
CA GLN A 75 -23.09 -23.57 19.31
C GLN A 75 -23.14 -24.70 18.29
N CYS A 76 -23.57 -24.41 17.05
CA CYS A 76 -23.64 -25.39 15.97
C CYS A 76 -22.25 -25.83 15.50
N PRO A 77 -22.06 -27.06 15.00
CA PRO A 77 -20.79 -27.52 14.44
C PRO A 77 -20.22 -26.56 13.38
N ALA A 78 -21.04 -26.10 12.44
CA ALA A 78 -20.62 -25.10 11.46
C ALA A 78 -20.12 -23.79 12.12
N CYS A 79 -20.81 -23.34 13.15
CA CYS A 79 -20.49 -22.13 13.90
C CYS A 79 -19.14 -22.22 14.61
N LEU A 80 -18.87 -23.38 15.23
CA LEU A 80 -17.64 -23.67 15.95
C LEU A 80 -16.46 -23.87 15.00
N ASP A 81 -16.68 -24.57 13.88
CA ASP A 81 -15.66 -24.81 12.86
C ASP A 81 -15.24 -23.52 12.15
N ILE A 82 -16.18 -22.58 11.91
CA ILE A 82 -15.89 -21.26 11.34
C ILE A 82 -15.04 -20.42 12.32
N ASP A 83 -15.40 -20.40 13.61
CA ASP A 83 -14.63 -19.68 14.63
C ASP A 83 -13.21 -20.28 14.79
N ALA A 84 -13.08 -21.60 14.61
CA ALA A 84 -11.80 -22.31 14.62
C ALA A 84 -11.00 -22.17 13.32
N GLY A 85 -11.60 -21.63 12.24
CA GLY A 85 -10.98 -21.50 10.93
C GLY A 85 -10.74 -22.83 10.21
N ARG A 86 -11.58 -23.84 10.44
CA ARG A 86 -11.48 -25.18 9.84
C ARG A 86 -12.73 -25.59 9.05
N TYR A 87 -13.60 -24.64 8.74
CA TYR A 87 -14.84 -24.92 8.04
C TYR A 87 -14.59 -25.09 6.54
N ILE A 88 -14.96 -26.26 6.01
CA ILE A 88 -14.63 -26.67 4.62
C ILE A 88 -15.24 -25.74 3.57
N ASP A 89 -16.47 -25.27 3.80
CA ASP A 89 -17.18 -24.40 2.86
C ASP A 89 -16.89 -22.90 3.08
N LEU A 90 -15.91 -22.56 3.93
CA LEU A 90 -15.37 -21.20 4.07
C LEU A 90 -13.89 -21.23 3.70
N LEU A 91 -13.57 -20.83 2.47
CA LEU A 91 -12.21 -20.76 1.99
C LEU A 91 -11.67 -19.36 2.23
N GLU A 92 -10.64 -19.26 3.06
CA GLU A 92 -9.97 -18.00 3.38
C GLU A 92 -8.66 -17.90 2.63
N ILE A 93 -8.54 -16.87 1.80
CA ILE A 93 -7.38 -16.62 0.95
C ILE A 93 -6.82 -15.26 1.34
N ASP A 94 -5.60 -15.26 1.84
CA ASP A 94 -4.84 -14.02 2.01
C ASP A 94 -4.14 -13.69 0.68
N ALA A 95 -4.61 -12.66 0.00
CA ALA A 95 -4.05 -12.24 -1.29
C ALA A 95 -2.62 -11.73 -1.17
N ALA A 96 -2.16 -11.35 0.03
CA ALA A 96 -0.75 -10.97 0.24
C ALA A 96 0.20 -12.19 0.17
N SER A 97 -0.30 -13.38 0.53
CA SER A 97 0.47 -14.63 0.50
C SER A 97 0.24 -15.43 -0.78
N ASN A 98 -0.96 -15.33 -1.38
CA ASN A 98 -1.38 -16.06 -2.58
C ASN A 98 -1.77 -15.06 -3.68
N THR A 99 -0.77 -14.39 -4.25
CA THR A 99 -0.97 -13.36 -5.30
C THR A 99 -1.20 -13.95 -6.70
N GLY A 100 -0.97 -15.26 -6.85
CA GLY A 100 -0.89 -15.96 -8.13
C GLY A 100 -2.23 -16.09 -8.85
N VAL A 101 -2.17 -16.17 -10.19
CA VAL A 101 -3.35 -16.44 -11.02
C VAL A 101 -3.83 -17.88 -10.83
N ASP A 102 -2.89 -18.80 -10.57
CA ASP A 102 -3.18 -20.23 -10.46
C ASP A 102 -3.96 -20.54 -9.17
N ASP A 103 -3.60 -19.92 -8.04
CA ASP A 103 -4.35 -20.05 -6.77
C ASP A 103 -5.82 -19.63 -6.94
N VAL A 104 -6.04 -18.53 -7.67
CA VAL A 104 -7.37 -18.00 -7.94
C VAL A 104 -8.13 -18.86 -8.96
N ARG A 105 -7.43 -19.47 -9.92
CA ARG A 105 -8.05 -20.42 -10.86
C ARG A 105 -8.52 -21.67 -10.15
N GLU A 106 -7.72 -22.23 -9.25
CA GLU A 106 -8.12 -23.37 -8.43
C GLU A 106 -9.38 -23.05 -7.61
N VAL A 107 -9.47 -21.82 -7.08
CA VAL A 107 -10.64 -21.32 -6.36
C VAL A 107 -11.89 -21.28 -7.26
N ILE A 108 -11.75 -20.78 -8.50
CA ILE A 108 -12.83 -20.70 -9.48
C ILE A 108 -13.29 -22.08 -9.93
N GLU A 109 -12.37 -23.00 -10.20
CA GLU A 109 -12.69 -24.38 -10.56
C GLU A 109 -13.45 -25.07 -9.43
N ASN A 110 -12.97 -24.88 -8.20
CA ASN A 110 -13.64 -25.40 -7.01
C ASN A 110 -15.01 -24.75 -6.75
N ALA A 111 -15.24 -23.51 -7.22
CA ALA A 111 -16.48 -22.77 -6.98
C ALA A 111 -17.68 -23.35 -7.74
N GLN A 112 -17.45 -24.14 -8.78
CA GLN A 112 -18.52 -24.75 -9.57
C GLN A 112 -19.21 -25.91 -8.84
N TYR A 113 -18.55 -26.49 -7.83
CA TYR A 113 -19.08 -27.60 -7.06
C TYR A 113 -19.94 -27.13 -5.87
N MET A 114 -21.03 -27.88 -5.64
CA MET A 114 -21.92 -27.69 -4.49
C MET A 114 -21.16 -27.70 -3.14
N PRO A 115 -21.63 -26.94 -2.14
CA PRO A 115 -21.06 -26.98 -0.79
C PRO A 115 -21.22 -28.37 -0.15
N SER A 116 -20.26 -28.76 0.67
CA SER A 116 -20.20 -30.10 1.27
C SER A 116 -21.12 -30.26 2.49
N ARG A 117 -21.23 -29.21 3.31
CA ARG A 117 -22.03 -29.20 4.55
C ARG A 117 -22.97 -27.99 4.62
N GLY A 118 -22.48 -26.83 4.19
CA GLY A 118 -23.19 -25.56 4.29
C GLY A 118 -24.28 -25.37 3.23
N LYS A 119 -25.06 -24.30 3.39
CA LYS A 119 -25.96 -23.80 2.34
C LYS A 119 -25.20 -23.05 1.25
N TYR A 120 -24.14 -22.35 1.65
CA TYR A 120 -23.34 -21.52 0.77
C TYR A 120 -21.86 -21.89 0.90
N LYS A 121 -21.17 -21.87 -0.24
CA LYS A 121 -19.72 -21.89 -0.34
C LYS A 121 -19.21 -20.45 -0.34
N VAL A 122 -18.50 -20.09 0.71
CA VAL A 122 -18.08 -18.71 0.96
C VAL A 122 -16.58 -18.58 0.71
N TYR A 123 -16.22 -17.64 -0.17
CA TYR A 123 -14.83 -17.29 -0.45
C TYR A 123 -14.51 -15.95 0.22
N LEU A 124 -13.66 -15.98 1.24
CA LEU A 124 -13.16 -14.79 1.93
C LEU A 124 -11.77 -14.46 1.41
N ILE A 125 -11.64 -13.38 0.63
CA ILE A 125 -10.38 -12.90 0.09
C ILE A 125 -9.97 -11.65 0.85
N ASP A 126 -8.94 -11.77 1.69
CA ASP A 126 -8.39 -10.65 2.46
C ASP A 126 -7.29 -9.93 1.66
N GLU A 127 -7.16 -8.62 1.89
CA GLU A 127 -6.30 -7.69 1.16
C GLU A 127 -6.35 -7.86 -0.38
N VAL A 128 -7.57 -7.96 -0.93
CA VAL A 128 -7.82 -8.31 -2.34
C VAL A 128 -7.04 -7.43 -3.34
N HIS A 129 -6.72 -6.19 -2.98
CA HIS A 129 -5.90 -5.28 -3.81
C HIS A 129 -4.48 -5.78 -4.09
N MET A 130 -3.99 -6.79 -3.36
CA MET A 130 -2.69 -7.43 -3.57
C MET A 130 -2.73 -8.49 -4.68
N LEU A 131 -3.90 -8.87 -5.18
CA LEU A 131 -4.01 -9.81 -6.30
C LEU A 131 -3.41 -9.24 -7.59
N SER A 132 -2.79 -10.11 -8.38
CA SER A 132 -2.31 -9.74 -9.71
C SER A 132 -3.46 -9.37 -10.66
N LYS A 133 -3.19 -8.51 -11.65
CA LYS A 133 -4.21 -8.12 -12.66
C LYS A 133 -4.81 -9.33 -13.39
N ALA A 134 -3.99 -10.34 -13.66
CA ALA A 134 -4.44 -11.56 -14.31
C ALA A 134 -5.36 -12.40 -13.41
N ALA A 135 -5.12 -12.42 -12.09
CA ALA A 135 -6.01 -13.06 -11.12
C ALA A 135 -7.37 -12.35 -11.05
N PHE A 136 -7.39 -11.01 -11.07
CA PHE A 136 -8.63 -10.24 -11.16
C PHE A 136 -9.44 -10.56 -12.42
N ASN A 137 -8.78 -10.62 -13.58
CA ASN A 137 -9.47 -10.92 -14.83
C ASN A 137 -10.05 -12.35 -14.86
N ALA A 138 -9.41 -13.30 -14.17
CA ALA A 138 -9.95 -14.64 -13.98
C ALA A 138 -11.21 -14.61 -13.09
N LEU A 139 -11.18 -13.86 -11.99
CA LEU A 139 -12.32 -13.69 -11.07
C LEU A 139 -13.51 -13.00 -11.73
N LEU A 140 -13.28 -12.06 -12.65
CA LEU A 140 -14.35 -11.28 -13.28
C LEU A 140 -15.44 -12.18 -13.86
N LYS A 141 -15.09 -13.21 -14.64
CA LYS A 141 -16.07 -14.13 -15.25
C LYS A 141 -17.01 -14.75 -14.21
N THR A 142 -16.44 -15.19 -13.09
CA THR A 142 -17.18 -15.82 -11.98
C THR A 142 -17.96 -14.80 -11.16
N LEU A 143 -17.51 -13.55 -11.09
CA LEU A 143 -18.23 -12.46 -10.44
C LEU A 143 -19.40 -11.93 -11.28
N GLU A 144 -19.35 -12.04 -12.61
CA GLU A 144 -20.47 -11.64 -13.48
C GLU A 144 -21.59 -12.68 -13.47
N GLU A 145 -21.23 -13.96 -13.51
CA GLU A 145 -22.17 -15.10 -13.52
C GLU A 145 -21.85 -16.08 -12.36
N PRO A 146 -22.07 -15.68 -11.10
CA PRO A 146 -21.77 -16.52 -9.95
C PRO A 146 -22.83 -17.63 -9.80
N PRO A 147 -22.41 -18.87 -9.45
CA PRO A 147 -23.34 -19.91 -9.04
C PRO A 147 -24.16 -19.47 -7.80
N GLU A 148 -25.44 -19.87 -7.72
CA GLU A 148 -26.35 -19.40 -6.65
C GLU A 148 -25.86 -19.73 -5.23
N HIS A 149 -25.13 -20.84 -5.09
CA HIS A 149 -24.59 -21.33 -3.83
C HIS A 149 -23.24 -20.68 -3.46
N VAL A 150 -22.65 -19.84 -4.32
CA VAL A 150 -21.35 -19.20 -4.07
C VAL A 150 -21.54 -17.77 -3.59
N LYS A 151 -20.77 -17.39 -2.57
CA LYS A 151 -20.72 -16.02 -2.05
C LYS A 151 -19.28 -15.54 -1.90
N PHE A 152 -18.96 -14.39 -2.47
CA PHE A 152 -17.65 -13.75 -2.36
C PHE A 152 -17.67 -12.65 -1.31
N LEU A 153 -16.74 -12.73 -0.36
CA LEU A 153 -16.48 -11.71 0.66
C LEU A 153 -15.07 -11.18 0.44
N LEU A 154 -14.97 -9.98 -0.12
CA LEU A 154 -13.72 -9.31 -0.42
C LEU A 154 -13.42 -8.30 0.68
N ALA A 155 -12.18 -8.25 1.17
CA ALA A 155 -11.73 -7.23 2.10
C ALA A 155 -10.50 -6.50 1.54
N THR A 156 -10.47 -5.17 1.63
CA THR A 156 -9.31 -4.38 1.21
C THR A 156 -9.07 -3.18 2.12
N THR A 157 -7.80 -2.84 2.33
CA THR A 157 -7.39 -1.55 2.90
C THR A 157 -7.44 -0.39 1.89
N ASP A 158 -7.26 -0.69 0.60
CA ASP A 158 -7.20 0.31 -0.47
C ASP A 158 -8.17 -0.06 -1.61
N PRO A 159 -9.35 0.60 -1.68
CA PRO A 159 -10.30 0.35 -2.75
C PRO A 159 -9.91 0.99 -4.08
N GLN A 160 -9.00 1.97 -4.11
CA GLN A 160 -8.64 2.69 -5.34
C GLN A 160 -7.75 1.85 -6.26
N LYS A 161 -7.02 0.89 -5.69
CA LYS A 161 -6.23 -0.09 -6.44
C LYS A 161 -7.08 -1.16 -7.14
N LEU A 162 -8.37 -1.27 -6.79
CA LEU A 162 -9.25 -2.25 -7.41
C LEU A 162 -9.76 -1.76 -8.78
N PRO A 163 -9.81 -2.63 -9.80
CA PRO A 163 -10.46 -2.30 -11.06
C PRO A 163 -11.92 -1.92 -10.85
N VAL A 164 -12.37 -0.86 -11.55
CA VAL A 164 -13.77 -0.38 -11.49
C VAL A 164 -14.77 -1.48 -11.87
N THR A 165 -14.36 -2.43 -12.73
CA THR A 165 -15.15 -3.60 -13.14
C THR A 165 -15.50 -4.54 -11.98
N VAL A 166 -14.66 -4.63 -10.94
CA VAL A 166 -14.94 -5.40 -9.72
C VAL A 166 -15.83 -4.58 -8.79
N LEU A 167 -15.52 -3.29 -8.63
CA LEU A 167 -16.25 -2.37 -7.77
C LEU A 167 -17.73 -2.25 -8.16
N SER A 168 -18.04 -2.28 -9.47
CA SER A 168 -19.42 -2.20 -9.97
C SER A 168 -20.25 -3.47 -9.75
N ARG A 169 -19.59 -4.61 -9.48
CA ARG A 169 -20.23 -5.93 -9.27
C ARG A 169 -20.27 -6.33 -7.80
N CYS A 170 -19.77 -5.50 -6.90
CA CYS A 170 -19.76 -5.79 -5.46
C CYS A 170 -20.62 -4.79 -4.70
N LEU A 171 -21.34 -5.26 -3.67
CA LEU A 171 -21.95 -4.37 -2.71
C LEU A 171 -20.87 -3.87 -1.74
N GLN A 172 -20.62 -2.55 -1.75
CA GLN A 172 -19.52 -1.94 -1.02
C GLN A 172 -19.95 -1.48 0.38
N PHE A 173 -19.18 -1.88 1.38
CA PHE A 173 -19.32 -1.44 2.77
C PHE A 173 -18.03 -0.79 3.24
N ASN A 174 -18.09 0.50 3.52
CA ASN A 174 -16.97 1.24 4.08
C ASN A 174 -17.05 1.22 5.62
N LEU A 175 -16.05 0.59 6.23
CA LEU A 175 -15.86 0.56 7.68
C LEU A 175 -15.11 1.81 8.11
N LYS A 176 -15.67 2.52 9.08
CA LYS A 176 -15.06 3.74 9.62
C LYS A 176 -13.93 3.38 10.59
N ARG A 177 -12.99 4.31 10.77
CA ARG A 177 -12.08 4.26 11.92
C ARG A 177 -12.91 4.33 13.21
N LEU A 178 -12.49 3.59 14.23
CA LEU A 178 -13.15 3.67 15.54
C LEU A 178 -12.75 4.95 16.26
N ASP A 179 -13.68 5.52 17.03
CA ASP A 179 -13.40 6.68 17.87
C ASP A 179 -12.56 6.27 19.09
N GLU A 180 -11.77 7.20 19.63
CA GLU A 180 -10.90 6.92 20.79
C GLU A 180 -11.70 6.41 22.00
N ASP A 181 -12.86 7.01 22.27
CA ASP A 181 -13.78 6.59 23.34
C ASP A 181 -14.29 5.16 23.16
N GLN A 182 -14.53 4.74 21.92
CA GLN A 182 -14.98 3.39 21.60
C GLN A 182 -13.88 2.36 21.86
N ILE A 183 -12.63 2.68 21.47
CA ILE A 183 -11.47 1.83 21.71
C ILE A 183 -11.19 1.74 23.21
N GLN A 184 -11.19 2.88 23.91
CA GLN A 184 -10.99 2.97 25.36
C GLN A 184 -12.04 2.14 26.11
N GLY A 185 -13.32 2.30 25.76
CA GLY A 185 -14.41 1.56 26.36
C GLY A 185 -14.27 0.05 26.17
N GLN A 186 -13.81 -0.38 24.99
CA GLN A 186 -13.57 -1.80 24.72
C GLN A 186 -12.36 -2.36 25.48
N MET A 187 -11.25 -1.62 25.52
CA MET A 187 -10.06 -2.01 26.31
C MET A 187 -10.40 -2.15 27.80
N THR A 188 -11.17 -1.20 28.34
CA THR A 188 -11.62 -1.22 29.74
C THR A 188 -12.44 -2.48 30.05
N ARG A 189 -13.37 -2.87 29.16
CA ARG A 189 -14.15 -4.11 29.33
C ARG A 189 -13.27 -5.35 29.30
N ILE A 190 -12.29 -5.40 28.40
CA ILE A 190 -11.38 -6.53 28.25
C ILE A 190 -10.49 -6.66 29.50
N LEU A 191 -9.91 -5.55 29.97
CA LEU A 191 -9.08 -5.55 31.18
C LEU A 191 -9.85 -5.98 32.43
N ALA A 192 -11.10 -5.51 32.57
CA ALA A 192 -11.97 -5.94 33.65
C ALA A 192 -12.27 -7.45 33.59
N ALA A 193 -12.48 -8.00 32.39
CA ALA A 193 -12.75 -9.44 32.20
C ALA A 193 -11.52 -10.34 32.36
N GLU A 194 -10.31 -9.82 32.10
CA GLU A 194 -9.04 -10.51 32.33
C GLU A 194 -8.49 -10.29 33.76
N GLU A 195 -9.21 -9.54 34.61
CA GLU A 195 -8.82 -9.21 35.99
C GLU A 195 -7.47 -8.49 36.10
N ILE A 196 -7.17 -7.58 35.16
CA ILE A 196 -5.91 -6.81 35.12
C ILE A 196 -6.15 -5.40 35.65
N GLU A 197 -5.43 -5.04 36.72
CA GLU A 197 -5.44 -3.68 37.28
C GLU A 197 -4.84 -2.68 36.28
N SER A 198 -5.51 -1.55 36.07
CA SER A 198 -5.10 -0.55 35.06
C SER A 198 -5.49 0.88 35.44
N ASP A 199 -4.61 1.82 35.12
CA ASP A 199 -4.86 3.26 35.27
C ASP A 199 -5.69 3.80 34.08
N PRO A 200 -6.71 4.64 34.31
CA PRO A 200 -7.50 5.22 33.22
C PRO A 200 -6.68 6.00 32.19
N THR A 201 -5.65 6.73 32.64
CA THR A 201 -4.76 7.50 31.74
C THR A 201 -3.91 6.60 30.84
N ALA A 202 -3.50 5.42 31.32
CA ALA A 202 -2.79 4.43 30.52
C ALA A 202 -3.65 3.90 29.37
N ILE A 203 -4.95 3.64 29.62
CA ILE A 203 -5.90 3.21 28.59
C ILE A 203 -6.10 4.30 27.54
N VAL A 204 -6.21 5.57 27.95
CA VAL A 204 -6.32 6.70 27.00
C VAL A 204 -5.09 6.78 26.09
N GLN A 205 -3.88 6.61 26.64
CA GLN A 205 -2.66 6.61 25.84
C GLN A 205 -2.62 5.45 24.83
N LEU A 206 -3.03 4.25 25.24
CA LEU A 206 -3.12 3.09 24.35
C LEU A 206 -4.19 3.26 23.27
N ALA A 207 -5.34 3.83 23.61
CA ALA A 207 -6.42 4.12 22.67
C ALA A 207 -5.98 5.16 21.62
N LYS A 208 -5.28 6.23 22.03
CA LYS A 208 -4.69 7.21 21.12
C LYS A 208 -3.63 6.58 20.21
N ALA A 209 -2.76 5.73 20.77
CA ALA A 209 -1.72 5.03 20.01
C ALA A 209 -2.29 3.99 19.01
N ALA A 210 -3.53 3.54 19.21
CA ALA A 210 -4.19 2.59 18.31
C ALA A 210 -4.65 3.21 16.97
N ASP A 211 -4.68 4.54 16.83
CA ASP A 211 -5.04 5.28 15.60
C ASP A 211 -6.34 4.79 14.91
N GLY A 212 -7.36 4.49 15.71
CA GLY A 212 -8.66 4.03 15.20
C GLY A 212 -8.71 2.54 14.79
N SER A 213 -7.66 1.76 15.08
CA SER A 213 -7.57 0.32 14.83
C SER A 213 -7.66 -0.47 16.14
N LEU A 214 -8.78 -1.18 16.35
CA LEU A 214 -8.95 -1.99 17.56
C LEU A 214 -7.95 -3.16 17.62
N ARG A 215 -7.59 -3.75 16.47
CA ARG A 215 -6.61 -4.84 16.43
C ARG A 215 -5.23 -4.38 16.90
N ASP A 216 -4.79 -3.21 16.44
CA ASP A 216 -3.48 -2.68 16.79
C ASP A 216 -3.50 -2.21 18.26
N GLY A 217 -4.59 -1.58 18.71
CA GLY A 217 -4.80 -1.26 20.11
C GLY A 217 -4.71 -2.47 21.05
N LEU A 218 -5.37 -3.59 20.72
CA LEU A 218 -5.27 -4.81 21.53
C LEU A 218 -3.87 -5.45 21.49
N SER A 219 -3.16 -5.28 20.37
CA SER A 219 -1.77 -5.75 20.25
C SER A 219 -0.83 -4.91 21.11
N LEU A 220 -1.03 -3.59 21.16
CA LEU A 220 -0.32 -2.69 22.07
C LEU A 220 -0.67 -2.98 23.54
N LEU A 221 -1.93 -3.29 23.83
CA LEU A 221 -2.36 -3.67 25.17
C LEU A 221 -1.67 -4.95 25.65
N ASP A 222 -1.60 -5.99 24.82
CA ASP A 222 -0.85 -7.22 25.13
C ASP A 222 0.63 -6.95 25.39
N GLN A 223 1.26 -6.10 24.58
CA GLN A 223 2.66 -5.69 24.77
C GLN A 223 2.84 -4.96 26.10
N ALA A 224 1.90 -4.06 26.44
CA ALA A 224 1.94 -3.29 27.68
C ALA A 224 1.77 -4.19 28.91
N ILE A 225 0.89 -5.19 28.85
CA ILE A 225 0.72 -6.19 29.92
C ILE A 225 2.01 -7.00 30.08
N ALA A 226 2.61 -7.46 28.98
CA ALA A 226 3.86 -8.23 29.02
C ALA A 226 5.03 -7.41 29.56
N TYR A 227 5.09 -6.12 29.22
CA TYR A 227 6.13 -5.21 29.68
C TYR A 227 5.96 -4.80 31.16
N ALA A 228 4.72 -4.58 31.61
CA ALA A 228 4.41 -4.22 33.00
C ALA A 228 4.54 -5.40 33.98
N GLY A 229 4.43 -6.64 33.49
CA GLY A 229 4.45 -7.83 34.33
C GLY A 229 3.25 -7.92 35.28
N GLY A 230 2.14 -7.23 34.98
CA GLY A 230 0.97 -7.13 35.85
C GLY A 230 0.18 -5.85 35.59
N ALA A 231 0.07 -5.00 36.62
CA ALA A 231 -0.76 -3.79 36.59
C ALA A 231 -0.26 -2.77 35.54
N LEU A 232 -1.19 -2.28 34.72
CA LEU A 232 -0.96 -1.28 33.69
C LEU A 232 -0.92 0.13 34.31
N ARG A 233 0.28 0.61 34.60
CA ARG A 233 0.50 1.99 35.06
C ARG A 233 0.86 2.93 33.93
N GLU A 234 0.52 4.21 34.10
CA GLU A 234 0.76 5.24 33.07
C GLU A 234 2.25 5.39 32.70
N ASP A 235 3.14 5.41 33.70
CA ASP A 235 4.58 5.58 33.50
C ASP A 235 5.19 4.46 32.65
N VAL A 236 4.75 3.22 32.89
CA VAL A 236 5.17 2.02 32.17
C VAL A 236 4.68 2.06 30.72
N VAL A 237 3.40 2.38 30.49
CA VAL A 237 2.83 2.49 29.14
C VAL A 237 3.49 3.61 28.34
N ARG A 238 3.73 4.77 28.97
CA ARG A 238 4.41 5.90 28.36
C ARG A 238 5.83 5.55 27.91
N THR A 239 6.54 4.78 28.74
CA THR A 239 7.90 4.30 28.43
C THR A 239 7.87 3.29 27.29
N MET A 240 6.91 2.35 27.30
CA MET A 240 6.74 1.34 26.24
C MET A 240 6.40 1.98 24.88
N LEU A 241 5.47 2.93 24.85
CA LEU A 241 5.06 3.59 23.62
C LEU A 241 6.14 4.54 23.07
N GLY A 242 7.21 4.81 23.85
CA GLY A 242 8.20 5.83 23.51
C GLY A 242 7.58 7.23 23.37
N THR A 243 6.36 7.42 23.89
CA THR A 243 5.66 8.70 23.84
C THR A 243 6.44 9.71 24.65
N VAL A 244 6.84 10.79 23.97
CA VAL A 244 7.67 11.83 24.55
C VAL A 244 6.95 12.45 25.74
N ASP A 245 7.68 12.54 26.85
CA ASP A 245 7.19 13.23 28.02
C ASP A 245 6.87 14.69 27.65
N ARG A 246 5.63 15.11 27.93
CA ARG A 246 5.13 16.46 27.63
C ARG A 246 5.99 17.52 28.32
N THR A 247 6.62 17.18 29.44
CA THR A 247 7.57 18.05 30.14
C THR A 247 8.83 18.33 29.30
N GLN A 248 9.31 17.35 28.52
CA GLN A 248 10.47 17.51 27.64
C GLN A 248 10.13 18.38 26.44
N VAL A 249 8.93 18.22 25.85
CA VAL A 249 8.46 19.09 24.77
C VAL A 249 8.33 20.53 25.26
N ALA A 250 7.79 20.74 26.46
CA ALA A 250 7.74 22.07 27.09
C ALA A 250 9.15 22.64 27.31
N ALA A 251 10.09 21.85 27.85
CA ALA A 251 11.48 22.26 28.05
C ALA A 251 12.19 22.64 26.74
N MET A 252 11.94 21.91 25.64
CA MET A 252 12.45 22.28 24.31
C MET A 252 11.84 23.60 23.82
N LEU A 253 10.52 23.79 23.98
CA LEU A 253 9.85 25.04 23.60
C LEU A 253 10.36 26.23 24.41
N GLU A 254 10.63 26.05 25.71
CA GLU A 254 11.28 27.07 26.53
C GLU A 254 12.67 27.42 26.02
N ALA A 255 13.51 26.43 25.75
CA ALA A 255 14.86 26.66 25.23
C ALA A 255 14.84 27.36 23.85
N LEU A 256 13.90 26.99 22.98
CA LEU A 256 13.67 27.66 21.69
C LEU A 256 13.18 29.11 21.87
N ALA A 257 12.26 29.35 22.81
CA ALA A 257 11.74 30.68 23.14
C ALA A 257 12.81 31.59 23.75
N ASP A 258 13.71 31.04 24.56
CA ASP A 258 14.80 31.79 25.20
C ASP A 258 16.00 31.95 24.25
N GLY A 259 16.11 31.12 23.20
CA GLY A 259 17.26 31.12 22.29
C GLY A 259 18.48 30.41 22.86
N ASP A 260 18.27 29.57 23.86
CA ASP A 260 19.33 28.83 24.52
C ASP A 260 19.60 27.51 23.80
N GLY A 261 20.55 27.55 22.86
CA GLY A 261 20.98 26.36 22.13
C GLY A 261 21.67 25.31 23.01
N VAL A 262 22.29 25.71 24.13
CA VAL A 262 22.98 24.78 25.04
C VAL A 262 21.93 23.98 25.81
N ARG A 263 20.95 24.66 26.42
CA ARG A 263 19.83 24.01 27.11
C ARG A 263 19.04 23.12 26.15
N LEU A 264 18.83 23.57 24.91
CA LEU A 264 18.14 22.80 23.87
C LEU A 264 18.83 21.47 23.60
N LEU A 265 20.14 21.48 23.32
CA LEU A 265 20.91 20.25 23.07
C LEU A 265 21.03 19.35 24.32
N GLN A 266 21.01 19.91 25.54
CA GLN A 266 20.94 19.13 26.77
C GLN A 266 19.62 18.37 26.89
N VAL A 267 18.50 19.02 26.57
CA VAL A 267 17.18 18.37 26.53
C VAL A 267 17.16 17.27 25.47
N VAL A 268 17.73 17.50 24.28
CA VAL A 268 17.87 16.46 23.24
C VAL A 268 18.75 15.30 23.71
N ALA A 269 19.84 15.57 24.42
CA ALA A 269 20.73 14.54 24.95
C ALA A 269 20.03 13.68 26.02
N ALA A 270 19.30 14.31 26.94
CA ALA A 270 18.51 13.61 27.96
C ALA A 270 17.41 12.75 27.33
N LEU A 271 16.73 13.28 26.29
CA LEU A 271 15.77 12.49 25.51
C LEU A 271 16.44 11.28 24.85
N ALA A 272 17.63 11.44 24.27
CA ALA A 272 18.33 10.38 23.58
C ALA A 272 18.69 9.17 24.47
N GLU A 273 18.82 9.34 25.79
CA GLU A 273 19.08 8.24 26.74
C GLU A 273 17.98 7.17 26.71
N PHE A 274 16.75 7.55 26.39
CA PHE A 274 15.59 6.67 26.34
C PHE A 274 15.25 6.17 24.93
N SER A 275 16.10 6.46 23.93
CA SER A 275 15.90 6.09 22.51
C SER A 275 14.48 6.39 21.99
N PRO A 276 14.03 7.66 22.01
CA PRO A 276 12.67 8.02 21.64
C PRO A 276 12.46 7.90 20.13
N ASP A 277 11.21 7.78 19.72
CA ASP A 277 10.85 8.01 18.32
C ASP A 277 10.96 9.51 17.99
N TRP A 278 12.04 9.89 17.30
CA TRP A 278 12.29 11.27 16.87
C TRP A 278 11.19 11.83 15.96
N SER A 279 10.50 10.99 15.20
CA SER A 279 9.33 11.40 14.41
C SER A 279 8.19 11.82 15.34
N GLY A 280 7.90 11.00 16.35
CA GLY A 280 6.96 11.28 17.44
C GLY A 280 7.33 12.53 18.26
N VAL A 281 8.62 12.79 18.51
CA VAL A 281 9.06 14.03 19.19
C VAL A 281 8.71 15.27 18.36
N LEU A 282 8.98 15.25 17.05
CA LEU A 282 8.61 16.36 16.16
C LEU A 282 7.10 16.50 16.01
N GLU A 283 6.36 15.39 16.05
CA GLU A 283 4.90 15.38 16.06
C GLU A 283 4.34 16.04 17.32
N ALA A 284 4.86 15.66 18.49
CA ALA A 284 4.46 16.26 19.76
C ALA A 284 4.80 17.76 19.81
N LEU A 285 5.96 18.16 19.27
CA LEU A 285 6.34 19.56 19.12
C LEU A 285 5.38 20.30 18.17
N ALA A 286 5.01 19.70 17.04
CA ALA A 286 4.06 20.27 16.10
C ALA A 286 2.65 20.41 16.70
N GLU A 287 2.18 19.40 17.46
CA GLU A 287 0.90 19.45 18.18
C GLU A 287 0.89 20.58 19.22
N ALA A 288 1.99 20.75 19.97
CA ALA A 288 2.15 21.83 20.92
C ALA A 288 2.12 23.22 20.25
N LEU A 289 2.86 23.40 19.16
CA LEU A 289 2.88 24.64 18.37
C LEU A 289 1.49 24.95 17.78
N HIS A 290 0.77 23.93 17.29
CA HIS A 290 -0.60 24.08 16.82
C HIS A 290 -1.54 24.60 17.93
N ARG A 291 -1.46 24.02 19.14
CA ARG A 291 -2.26 24.50 20.29
C ARG A 291 -1.95 25.95 20.65
N ILE A 292 -0.68 26.33 20.65
CA ILE A 292 -0.25 27.72 20.88
C ILE A 292 -0.86 28.64 19.82
N GLN A 293 -0.83 28.25 18.54
CA GLN A 293 -1.40 29.04 17.45
C GLN A 293 -2.92 29.21 17.58
N VAL A 294 -3.64 28.14 17.88
CA VAL A 294 -5.10 28.17 18.09
C VAL A 294 -5.42 29.14 19.23
N GLN A 295 -4.68 29.08 20.33
CA GLN A 295 -4.86 30.00 21.46
C GLN A 295 -4.56 31.46 21.09
N GLN A 296 -3.59 31.73 20.20
CA GLN A 296 -3.24 33.08 19.75
C GLN A 296 -4.28 33.69 18.80
N LEU A 297 -4.78 32.91 17.84
CA LEU A 297 -5.63 33.42 16.76
C LEU A 297 -7.14 33.26 17.03
N VAL A 298 -7.52 32.25 17.82
CA VAL A 298 -8.93 31.96 18.16
C VAL A 298 -9.05 31.72 19.68
N PRO A 299 -8.93 32.78 20.50
CA PRO A 299 -9.11 32.67 21.95
C PRO A 299 -10.53 32.16 22.26
N GLY A 300 -10.63 30.98 22.88
CA GLY A 300 -11.90 30.31 23.22
C GLY A 300 -12.22 29.04 22.42
N ALA A 301 -11.46 28.73 21.36
CA ALA A 301 -11.54 27.44 20.65
C ALA A 301 -10.50 26.42 21.14
N ALA A 302 -9.53 26.85 21.96
CA ALA A 302 -8.59 25.94 22.58
C ALA A 302 -9.31 25.10 23.63
N ALA A 303 -9.34 23.79 23.44
CA ALA A 303 -9.69 22.87 24.51
C ALA A 303 -8.60 22.97 25.60
N ASP A 304 -9.01 22.98 26.87
CA ASP A 304 -8.11 22.85 28.02
C ASP A 304 -7.42 21.48 27.97
N GLY A 305 -6.32 21.40 27.23
CA GLY A 305 -5.51 20.20 27.11
C GLY A 305 -4.44 20.18 28.19
N GLU A 306 -4.45 19.18 29.06
CA GLU A 306 -3.44 19.02 30.11
C GLU A 306 -2.00 18.97 29.54
N GLY A 307 -1.09 19.72 30.16
CA GLY A 307 0.36 19.45 30.12
C GLY A 307 1.27 20.51 29.49
N ILE A 308 0.77 21.41 28.62
CA ILE A 308 1.55 22.54 28.10
C ILE A 308 0.74 23.81 28.33
N ASP A 309 1.30 24.79 29.06
CA ASP A 309 0.68 26.10 29.25
C ASP A 309 0.74 26.91 27.94
N ALA A 310 -0.16 26.55 27.02
CA ALA A 310 -0.29 27.19 25.72
C ALA A 310 -0.58 28.68 25.86
N ALA A 311 -1.21 29.11 26.96
CA ALA A 311 -1.50 30.51 27.24
C ALA A 311 -0.22 31.31 27.56
N ALA A 312 0.70 30.74 28.34
CA ALA A 312 1.99 31.37 28.62
C ALA A 312 2.84 31.54 27.35
N PHE A 313 2.91 30.51 26.50
CA PHE A 313 3.65 30.62 25.23
C PHE A 313 2.96 31.54 24.22
N ALA A 314 1.63 31.53 24.17
CA ALA A 314 0.86 32.40 23.28
C ALA A 314 1.13 33.89 23.51
N GLN A 315 1.44 34.29 24.75
CA GLN A 315 1.78 35.68 25.09
C GLN A 315 3.25 36.03 24.82
N ARG A 316 4.16 35.06 24.90
CA ARG A 316 5.61 35.26 24.76
C ARG A 316 6.09 35.19 23.31
N LEU A 317 5.46 34.34 22.50
CA LEU A 317 5.85 34.09 21.11
C LEU A 317 5.00 34.91 20.15
N ARG A 318 5.57 35.30 19.01
CA ARG A 318 4.80 35.90 17.92
C ARG A 318 4.12 34.82 17.06
N PRO A 319 2.91 35.06 16.53
CA PRO A 319 2.21 34.11 15.66
C PRO A 319 3.03 33.65 14.45
N GLU A 320 3.82 34.55 13.85
CA GLU A 320 4.62 34.23 12.67
C GLU A 320 5.76 33.25 13.00
N VAL A 321 6.32 33.33 14.21
CA VAL A 321 7.37 32.43 14.69
C VAL A 321 6.80 31.05 14.96
N VAL A 322 5.61 30.97 15.57
CA VAL A 322 4.93 29.70 15.83
C VAL A 322 4.60 28.98 14.52
N GLN A 323 4.11 29.71 13.50
CA GLN A 323 3.91 29.16 12.16
C GLN A 323 5.20 28.66 11.51
N LEU A 324 6.27 29.44 11.59
CA LEU A 324 7.57 29.06 11.03
C LEU A 324 8.12 27.78 11.68
N TRP A 325 8.08 27.71 13.01
CA TRP A 325 8.51 26.52 13.75
C TRP A 325 7.61 25.32 13.47
N TYR A 326 6.30 25.51 13.32
CA TYR A 326 5.38 24.45 12.95
C TYR A 326 5.73 23.88 11.57
N GLN A 327 5.98 24.73 10.58
CA GLN A 327 6.42 24.30 9.24
C GLN A 327 7.78 23.57 9.29
N MET A 328 8.72 24.05 10.10
CA MET A 328 10.02 23.40 10.30
C MET A 328 9.89 22.04 10.97
N ALA A 329 8.95 21.86 11.90
CA ALA A 329 8.69 20.58 12.56
C ALA A 329 8.12 19.57 11.54
N LEU A 330 7.15 19.99 10.73
CA LEU A 330 6.59 19.15 9.66
C LEU A 330 7.63 18.78 8.59
N SER A 331 8.42 19.75 8.14
CA SER A 331 9.48 19.50 7.16
C SER A 331 10.58 18.59 7.74
N GLY A 332 10.93 18.80 9.02
CA GLY A 332 11.84 17.93 9.76
C GLY A 332 11.35 16.48 9.83
N ARG A 333 10.04 16.24 10.07
CA ARG A 333 9.45 14.89 10.05
C ARG A 333 9.57 14.23 8.69
N ARG A 334 9.22 14.98 7.64
CA ARG A 334 9.30 14.49 6.26
C ARG A 334 10.73 14.14 5.88
N ASP A 335 11.70 14.97 6.25
CA ASP A 335 13.08 14.82 5.81
C ASP A 335 13.91 13.92 6.77
N LEU A 336 13.32 13.41 7.86
CA LEU A 336 14.00 12.68 8.93
C LEU A 336 14.71 11.41 8.43
N TYR A 337 14.09 10.67 7.51
CA TYR A 337 14.63 9.42 6.96
C TYR A 337 15.78 9.65 5.96
N LEU A 338 15.97 10.89 5.48
CA LEU A 338 17.06 11.27 4.59
C LEU A 338 18.34 11.65 5.35
N ALA A 339 18.23 11.88 6.66
CA ALA A 339 19.36 12.30 7.49
C ALA A 339 20.32 11.12 7.77
N PRO A 340 21.62 11.39 8.02
CA PRO A 340 22.61 10.34 8.33
C PRO A 340 22.24 9.48 9.54
N SER A 341 21.51 10.06 10.48
CA SER A 341 20.80 9.34 11.55
C SER A 341 19.53 10.09 11.92
N PRO A 342 18.49 9.42 12.45
CA PRO A 342 17.26 10.08 12.90
C PRO A 342 17.52 11.18 13.92
N ARG A 343 18.44 10.94 14.86
CA ARG A 343 18.88 11.92 15.85
C ARG A 343 19.50 13.16 15.20
N ALA A 344 20.43 12.98 14.26
CA ALA A 344 21.06 14.10 13.57
C ALA A 344 20.03 14.91 12.74
N GLY A 345 19.07 14.23 12.12
CA GLY A 345 17.96 14.89 11.42
C GLY A 345 17.10 15.75 12.36
N PHE A 346 16.79 15.21 13.55
CA PHE A 346 16.09 15.94 14.60
C PHE A 346 16.87 17.15 15.11
N GLU A 347 18.13 16.97 15.48
CA GLU A 347 19.02 18.05 15.93
C GLU A 347 19.08 19.16 14.88
N MET A 348 19.21 18.83 13.60
CA MET A 348 19.20 19.81 12.51
C MET A 348 17.87 20.53 12.37
N ALA A 349 16.73 19.86 12.55
CA ALA A 349 15.42 20.51 12.52
C ALA A 349 15.27 21.54 13.64
N VAL A 350 15.67 21.17 14.85
CA VAL A 350 15.59 22.02 16.04
C VAL A 350 16.62 23.16 16.01
N LEU A 351 17.83 22.92 15.50
CA LEU A 351 18.84 23.95 15.26
C LEU A 351 18.40 24.96 14.19
N ARG A 352 17.67 24.52 13.15
CA ARG A 352 17.05 25.44 12.19
C ARG A 352 16.00 26.34 12.86
N MET A 353 15.16 25.79 13.73
CA MET A 353 14.20 26.60 14.50
C MET A 353 14.90 27.65 15.37
N LEU A 354 16.05 27.29 15.95
CA LEU A 354 16.89 28.21 16.73
C LEU A 354 17.58 29.28 15.87
N ALA A 355 18.05 28.92 14.67
CA ALA A 355 18.77 29.83 13.77
C ALA A 355 17.84 30.81 13.05
N PHE A 356 16.67 30.35 12.60
CA PHE A 356 15.71 31.15 11.86
C PHE A 356 14.71 31.82 12.80
N ARG A 357 15.24 32.74 13.63
CA ARG A 357 14.43 33.63 14.46
C ARG A 357 14.43 35.01 13.79
N PRO A 358 13.32 35.46 13.20
CA PRO A 358 13.28 36.79 12.59
C PRO A 358 13.70 37.83 13.64
N ALA A 359 14.74 38.63 13.36
CA ALA A 359 15.45 39.48 14.33
C ALA A 359 14.60 40.61 14.97
N ALA A 360 13.32 40.70 14.63
CA ALA A 360 12.34 41.55 15.30
C ALA A 360 11.46 40.79 16.32
N ALA A 361 11.60 39.47 16.46
CA ALA A 361 10.57 38.60 17.04
C ALA A 361 10.68 38.28 18.54
N VAL A 362 11.34 39.14 19.32
CA VAL A 362 11.02 39.37 20.75
C VAL A 362 11.32 40.85 21.10
N PRO A 363 10.29 41.66 21.37
CA PRO A 363 10.34 42.69 22.42
C PRO A 363 9.22 42.47 23.45
N PRO A 364 9.39 42.98 24.69
CA PRO A 364 8.51 42.65 25.80
C PRO A 364 7.11 43.20 25.55
N VAL A 365 6.10 42.53 26.12
CA VAL A 365 4.79 43.14 26.33
C VAL A 365 4.86 43.90 27.67
N PRO A 366 5.00 45.23 27.71
CA PRO A 366 4.45 45.96 28.83
C PRO A 366 2.97 46.15 28.56
N ARG A 367 2.14 45.37 29.27
CA ARG A 367 0.82 45.84 29.63
C ARG A 367 1.01 46.73 30.84
N ASP A 368 0.65 48.01 30.74
CA ASP A 368 -0.13 48.63 31.80
C ASP A 368 -0.96 49.83 31.28
N PRO A 369 -2.10 50.12 31.93
CA PRO A 369 -3.12 51.02 31.44
C PRO A 369 -2.86 52.47 31.88
N GLY A 370 -3.19 53.41 30.99
CA GLY A 370 -3.60 54.77 31.34
C GLY A 370 -2.55 55.66 32.00
N THR A 371 -1.98 56.57 31.22
CA THR A 371 -1.99 58.03 31.49
C THR A 371 -1.39 58.72 30.28
N GLY A 372 -2.17 59.61 29.66
CA GLY A 372 -1.72 60.37 28.51
C GLY A 372 -0.70 61.43 28.91
N THR A 373 0.22 61.75 28.00
CA THR A 373 0.62 63.13 27.75
C THR A 373 1.21 63.19 26.33
N GLU A 374 0.62 64.03 25.50
CA GLU A 374 1.13 64.45 24.21
C GLU A 374 2.48 65.16 24.36
N VAL A 375 3.45 64.88 23.48
CA VAL A 375 4.31 65.94 22.92
C VAL A 375 4.65 65.58 21.46
N ASN A 376 4.66 66.64 20.68
CA ASN A 376 4.50 66.76 19.25
C ASN A 376 5.84 66.79 18.47
N SER A 377 5.76 66.44 17.18
CA SER A 377 6.50 67.00 16.03
C SER A 377 8.03 66.87 15.90
N GLY A 378 8.48 66.53 14.68
CA GLY A 378 9.72 67.06 14.13
C GLY A 378 10.41 66.23 13.04
N ALA A 379 10.07 66.49 11.78
CA ALA A 379 10.76 65.99 10.59
C ALA A 379 12.11 66.69 10.33
N GLY A 380 13.00 66.04 9.57
CA GLY A 380 13.85 66.73 8.59
C GLY A 380 15.37 66.53 8.67
N SER A 381 15.91 65.93 7.60
CA SER A 381 17.16 66.26 6.88
C SER A 381 18.55 66.15 7.51
N SER A 382 19.31 65.22 6.93
CA SER A 382 20.62 65.39 6.24
C SER A 382 21.62 66.46 6.74
N ALA A 383 22.87 66.05 6.99
CA ALA A 383 24.01 66.20 6.05
C ALA A 383 25.37 66.12 6.75
N GLN A 384 26.31 65.40 6.09
CA GLN A 384 27.77 65.66 5.97
C GLN A 384 28.62 65.67 7.26
N GLY A 385 29.86 65.17 7.31
CA GLY A 385 30.81 64.75 6.28
C GLY A 385 32.24 64.82 6.87
N SER A 386 33.23 64.34 6.10
CA SER A 386 34.69 64.34 6.34
C SER A 386 35.21 63.07 7.03
N GLY A 387 36.00 62.18 6.43
CA GLY A 387 36.85 62.26 5.25
C GLY A 387 38.31 62.37 5.65
N LEU A 388 39.11 61.31 5.41
CA LEU A 388 40.49 61.38 4.93
C LEU A 388 41.04 59.97 4.63
N ALA A 389 41.71 59.88 3.48
CA ALA A 389 42.21 58.70 2.81
C ALA A 389 43.71 58.50 3.02
N ALA A 390 44.22 57.27 2.87
CA ALA A 390 45.41 56.90 2.07
C ALA A 390 45.73 55.40 2.21
N ALA A 391 46.22 54.80 1.12
CA ALA A 391 46.24 53.37 0.81
C ALA A 391 47.59 52.66 1.18
N PRO A 392 47.98 51.53 0.55
CA PRO A 392 47.88 50.16 1.08
C PRO A 392 49.25 49.52 1.40
N ALA A 393 49.26 48.41 2.16
CA ALA A 393 50.44 47.56 2.30
C ALA A 393 50.05 46.07 2.28
N GLN A 394 50.72 45.32 1.41
CA GLN A 394 50.53 43.89 1.16
C GLN A 394 51.35 43.01 2.12
N VAL A 395 50.98 41.72 2.13
CA VAL A 395 51.74 40.50 2.47
C VAL A 395 51.95 40.15 3.94
N ALA A 396 51.32 39.05 4.38
CA ALA A 396 52.01 37.82 4.82
C ALA A 396 51.02 36.72 5.22
N VAL A 397 51.11 35.57 4.54
CA VAL A 397 50.50 34.29 4.91
C VAL A 397 51.47 33.57 5.86
N PRO A 398 51.05 32.97 6.99
CA PRO A 398 51.85 31.97 7.65
C PRO A 398 51.42 30.56 7.23
N ALA A 399 52.45 29.78 6.90
CA ALA A 399 52.41 28.44 6.38
C ALA A 399 52.04 27.38 7.43
N ALA A 400 51.54 26.26 6.90
CA ALA A 400 51.20 25.04 7.60
C ALA A 400 52.39 24.41 8.34
N ALA A 401 52.17 24.01 9.59
CA ALA A 401 53.05 23.14 10.35
C ALA A 401 52.62 21.68 10.15
N VAL A 402 53.52 20.90 9.56
CA VAL A 402 53.40 19.46 9.35
C VAL A 402 53.80 18.75 10.65
N VAL A 403 52.91 17.93 11.21
CA VAL A 403 53.22 17.04 12.34
C VAL A 403 53.13 15.59 11.86
N ALA A 404 54.12 14.82 12.30
CA ALA A 404 54.55 13.52 11.80
C ALA A 404 53.53 12.37 11.95
N ALA A 405 53.60 11.45 11.00
CA ALA A 405 52.91 10.17 10.98
C ALA A 405 53.55 9.14 11.95
N PRO A 406 52.75 8.32 12.65
CA PRO A 406 53.20 7.03 13.16
C PRO A 406 52.85 5.89 12.20
N ALA A 407 53.79 4.96 12.07
CA ALA A 407 53.73 3.76 11.24
C ALA A 407 52.71 2.72 11.75
N ALA A 408 52.03 2.07 10.82
CA ALA A 408 51.13 0.95 11.07
C ALA A 408 51.92 -0.36 11.36
N PRO A 409 51.50 -1.18 12.35
CA PRO A 409 52.06 -2.51 12.53
C PRO A 409 51.38 -3.51 11.58
N VAL A 410 52.20 -4.36 10.95
CA VAL A 410 51.79 -5.50 10.13
C VAL A 410 51.32 -6.62 11.07
N VAL A 411 50.07 -7.07 10.92
CA VAL A 411 49.54 -8.26 11.59
C VAL A 411 49.41 -9.38 10.56
N ALA A 412 50.09 -10.50 10.83
CA ALA A 412 50.04 -11.73 10.06
C ALA A 412 48.69 -12.46 10.21
N PRO A 413 48.20 -13.18 9.18
CA PRO A 413 46.95 -13.92 9.27
C PRO A 413 47.12 -15.25 10.03
N ALA A 414 46.23 -15.52 10.99
CA ALA A 414 46.09 -16.79 11.70
C ALA A 414 45.06 -17.71 10.99
N PRO A 415 45.10 -19.03 11.22
CA PRO A 415 44.60 -20.04 10.28
C PRO A 415 43.10 -20.35 10.41
N VAL A 416 42.53 -20.82 9.29
CA VAL A 416 41.14 -21.25 9.13
C VAL A 416 40.87 -22.56 9.88
N PRO A 417 39.79 -22.69 10.69
CA PRO A 417 39.41 -23.97 11.25
C PRO A 417 38.67 -24.84 10.22
N ALA A 418 39.03 -26.12 10.21
CA ALA A 418 38.48 -27.16 9.35
C ALA A 418 37.01 -27.47 9.68
N VAL A 419 36.16 -27.48 8.65
CA VAL A 419 34.76 -27.90 8.74
C VAL A 419 34.70 -29.43 8.70
N VAL A 420 34.12 -30.00 9.76
CA VAL A 420 33.81 -31.42 9.92
C VAL A 420 32.64 -31.78 9.01
N ALA A 421 32.78 -32.84 8.22
CA ALA A 421 31.74 -33.38 7.37
C ALA A 421 30.61 -34.05 8.19
N PRO A 422 29.32 -33.80 7.87
CA PRO A 422 28.24 -34.66 8.30
C PRO A 422 27.84 -35.67 7.21
N VAL A 423 27.51 -36.85 7.71
CA VAL A 423 27.13 -38.11 7.07
C VAL A 423 25.80 -38.00 6.32
N ALA A 424 25.72 -38.67 5.15
CA ALA A 424 24.52 -38.81 4.33
C ALA A 424 23.47 -39.75 4.96
N PRO A 425 22.17 -39.39 4.97
CA PRO A 425 21.08 -40.32 5.21
C PRO A 425 20.51 -40.93 3.90
N PRO A 426 19.92 -42.15 3.97
CA PRO A 426 19.52 -42.93 2.80
C PRO A 426 18.14 -42.56 2.25
N ALA A 427 17.94 -42.84 0.96
CA ALA A 427 16.67 -42.70 0.24
C ALA A 427 15.62 -43.75 0.65
N PRO A 428 14.34 -43.36 0.66
CA PRO A 428 13.24 -44.24 0.23
C PRO A 428 12.33 -43.50 -0.78
N ALA A 429 12.16 -44.02 -1.99
CA ALA A 429 11.20 -45.05 -2.41
C ALA A 429 9.96 -44.42 -3.08
N GLU A 430 9.89 -44.62 -4.40
CA GLU A 430 8.75 -44.35 -5.28
C GLU A 430 7.46 -44.99 -4.75
N VAL A 431 6.39 -44.20 -4.67
CA VAL A 431 5.02 -44.72 -4.59
C VAL A 431 4.34 -44.46 -5.92
N ALA A 432 3.97 -45.55 -6.57
CA ALA A 432 3.30 -45.61 -7.86
C ALA A 432 1.94 -44.93 -7.84
N ARG A 433 1.65 -44.19 -8.91
CA ARG A 433 0.30 -43.70 -9.27
C ARG A 433 -0.53 -44.87 -9.82
N PRO A 434 -1.78 -45.08 -9.40
CA PRO A 434 -2.71 -45.89 -10.17
C PRO A 434 -3.30 -45.08 -11.33
N ALA A 435 -3.46 -45.77 -12.47
CA ALA A 435 -4.02 -45.28 -13.72
C ALA A 435 -5.54 -45.02 -13.65
N PRO A 436 -6.09 -44.12 -14.49
CA PRO A 436 -7.53 -43.92 -14.64
C PRO A 436 -8.15 -45.00 -15.55
N ALA A 437 -9.31 -45.53 -15.14
CA ALA A 437 -10.19 -46.37 -15.95
C ALA A 437 -11.28 -45.52 -16.65
N PRO A 438 -11.92 -46.04 -17.71
CA PRO A 438 -12.15 -45.26 -18.94
C PRO A 438 -13.53 -44.61 -19.06
N THR A 439 -13.53 -43.65 -19.98
CA THR A 439 -14.59 -42.91 -20.67
C THR A 439 -15.79 -43.78 -21.09
N ALA A 440 -17.00 -43.27 -20.84
CA ALA A 440 -18.21 -43.68 -21.54
C ALA A 440 -18.59 -42.58 -22.54
N GLU A 441 -18.79 -42.99 -23.79
CA GLU A 441 -19.24 -42.15 -24.93
C GLU A 441 -20.73 -41.75 -24.82
N PRO A 442 -21.13 -40.69 -25.54
CA PRO A 442 -22.48 -40.12 -25.51
C PRO A 442 -23.42 -40.78 -26.54
N ALA A 443 -24.72 -40.69 -26.29
CA ALA A 443 -25.79 -41.01 -27.24
C ALA A 443 -26.95 -39.99 -27.03
N PRO A 444 -27.88 -39.82 -27.99
CA PRO A 444 -27.90 -38.69 -28.92
C PRO A 444 -29.07 -37.72 -28.68
N GLU A 445 -28.99 -36.58 -29.37
CA GLU A 445 -30.08 -35.62 -29.60
C GLU A 445 -31.29 -36.28 -30.27
N ASP A 446 -32.50 -35.98 -29.80
CA ASP A 446 -33.68 -35.76 -30.65
C ASP A 446 -34.83 -35.06 -29.87
N ASP A 447 -35.25 -33.96 -30.48
CA ASP A 447 -36.53 -33.24 -30.47
C ASP A 447 -37.13 -32.49 -29.24
N PRO A 448 -37.61 -31.25 -29.46
CA PRO A 448 -38.24 -30.40 -28.44
C PRO A 448 -39.74 -30.70 -28.24
N PRO A 449 -40.28 -30.62 -27.00
CA PRO A 449 -41.71 -30.81 -26.77
C PRO A 449 -42.58 -29.61 -27.22
N PRO A 450 -43.84 -29.85 -27.65
CA PRO A 450 -44.61 -28.94 -28.46
C PRO A 450 -45.76 -28.28 -27.66
N TRP A 451 -45.58 -27.04 -27.19
CA TRP A 451 -46.73 -26.25 -26.69
C TRP A 451 -46.54 -24.74 -26.89
N HIS A 452 -46.85 -24.31 -28.11
CA HIS A 452 -47.34 -22.98 -28.46
C HIS A 452 -48.36 -23.31 -29.58
N GLN A 453 -49.66 -23.11 -29.46
CA GLN A 453 -50.39 -21.88 -29.17
C GLN A 453 -51.88 -22.21 -28.90
N ALA A 454 -52.50 -21.53 -27.95
CA ALA A 454 -53.86 -20.96 -28.05
C ALA A 454 -54.18 -20.14 -26.79
N GLY A 455 -54.50 -18.84 -26.95
CA GLY A 455 -55.25 -18.06 -25.96
C GLY A 455 -54.49 -17.04 -25.10
N ALA A 456 -53.56 -16.26 -25.68
CA ALA A 456 -52.85 -15.21 -24.95
C ALA A 456 -53.38 -13.77 -25.22
N GLU A 457 -54.46 -13.59 -25.97
CA GLU A 457 -54.95 -12.24 -26.33
C GLU A 457 -56.19 -11.79 -25.52
N ASP A 458 -56.92 -12.70 -24.85
CA ASP A 458 -58.16 -12.36 -24.11
C ASP A 458 -57.94 -12.01 -22.61
N ARG A 459 -56.72 -12.13 -22.06
CA ARG A 459 -56.44 -11.87 -20.63
C ARG A 459 -55.93 -10.46 -20.33
N ASP A 460 -55.34 -9.78 -21.31
CA ASP A 460 -54.82 -8.42 -21.12
C ASP A 460 -55.93 -7.35 -21.27
N GLU A 461 -57.02 -7.67 -21.97
CA GLU A 461 -58.17 -6.76 -22.14
C GLU A 461 -59.11 -6.73 -20.91
N ALA A 462 -59.12 -7.80 -20.10
CA ALA A 462 -59.89 -7.87 -18.85
C ALA A 462 -59.24 -7.09 -17.70
N LEU A 463 -57.91 -7.02 -17.63
CA LEU A 463 -57.19 -6.22 -16.63
C LEU A 463 -57.20 -4.72 -16.94
N ALA A 464 -57.33 -4.35 -18.22
CA ALA A 464 -57.41 -2.94 -18.63
C ALA A 464 -58.78 -2.29 -18.33
N ALA A 465 -59.85 -3.08 -18.23
CA ALA A 465 -61.20 -2.59 -17.93
C ALA A 465 -61.47 -2.39 -16.42
N GLU A 466 -60.70 -3.03 -15.53
CA GLU A 466 -60.92 -2.99 -14.08
C GLU A 466 -60.27 -1.78 -13.37
N MET A 467 -59.46 -0.99 -14.09
CA MET A 467 -58.82 0.24 -13.57
C MET A 467 -59.56 1.54 -13.91
N ALA A 468 -60.77 1.46 -14.47
CA ALA A 468 -61.58 2.62 -14.84
C ALA A 468 -62.89 2.68 -14.04
N SER A 469 -62.81 3.06 -12.75
CA SER A 469 -63.96 3.56 -12.00
C SER A 469 -63.54 4.64 -10.99
N PRO A 470 -64.34 5.70 -10.76
CA PRO A 470 -63.88 6.95 -10.16
C PRO A 470 -64.18 6.99 -8.67
N ASP A 471 -63.24 6.57 -7.82
CA ASP A 471 -63.22 7.00 -6.41
C ASP A 471 -61.84 6.81 -5.78
N ALA A 472 -60.94 7.75 -6.06
CA ALA A 472 -59.74 8.01 -5.26
C ALA A 472 -59.30 9.46 -5.45
N ALA A 473 -60.25 10.39 -5.27
CA ALA A 473 -59.91 11.80 -5.09
C ALA A 473 -59.46 11.98 -3.63
N MET A 474 -58.19 12.37 -3.42
CA MET A 474 -57.70 13.24 -2.33
C MET A 474 -56.16 13.18 -2.20
N VAL A 475 -55.42 13.85 -3.11
CA VAL A 475 -54.14 14.51 -2.79
C VAL A 475 -54.00 15.74 -3.70
N ALA A 476 -53.67 16.88 -3.10
CA ALA A 476 -53.49 18.18 -3.76
C ALA A 476 -52.26 18.23 -4.69
N PRO A 477 -52.20 19.17 -5.65
CA PRO A 477 -51.37 19.08 -6.85
C PRO A 477 -49.89 19.38 -6.57
N TRP A 478 -49.01 18.48 -7.00
CA TRP A 478 -47.62 18.82 -7.31
C TRP A 478 -47.59 19.52 -8.68
N GLU A 479 -47.03 20.73 -8.73
CA GLU A 479 -46.80 21.45 -9.98
C GLU A 479 -45.78 20.70 -10.83
N ALA A 480 -46.20 20.32 -12.04
CA ALA A 480 -45.36 19.67 -13.02
C ALA A 480 -44.26 20.63 -13.53
N PRO A 481 -43.00 20.19 -13.66
CA PRO A 481 -41.98 20.94 -14.37
C PRO A 481 -42.36 21.07 -15.85
N PRO A 482 -42.03 22.20 -16.51
CA PRO A 482 -42.46 22.44 -17.88
C PRO A 482 -41.92 21.39 -18.86
N ALA A 483 -42.75 21.11 -19.87
CA ALA A 483 -42.52 20.15 -20.93
C ALA A 483 -41.16 20.37 -21.63
N ARG A 484 -40.41 19.28 -21.81
CA ARG A 484 -39.22 19.25 -22.67
C ARG A 484 -39.62 19.68 -24.08
N PRO A 485 -38.91 20.63 -24.71
CA PRO A 485 -39.09 20.91 -26.13
C PRO A 485 -38.70 19.66 -26.94
N ALA A 486 -39.39 19.51 -28.08
CA ALA A 486 -39.24 18.43 -29.03
C ALA A 486 -37.78 18.13 -29.40
N ALA A 487 -37.53 16.85 -29.65
CA ALA A 487 -36.24 16.27 -30.03
C ALA A 487 -35.51 17.11 -31.09
N VAL A 488 -34.50 17.85 -30.64
CA VAL A 488 -33.39 18.27 -31.49
C VAL A 488 -32.51 17.04 -31.68
N ALA A 489 -32.12 16.81 -32.93
CA ALA A 489 -31.28 15.73 -33.40
C ALA A 489 -30.14 15.39 -32.40
N ALA A 490 -29.89 14.09 -32.24
CA ALA A 490 -28.82 13.54 -31.42
C ALA A 490 -27.51 14.33 -31.61
N PRO A 491 -26.80 14.71 -30.53
CA PRO A 491 -25.43 15.16 -30.67
C PRO A 491 -24.64 13.98 -31.25
N VAL A 492 -24.02 14.23 -32.40
CA VAL A 492 -23.05 13.33 -33.01
C VAL A 492 -22.07 12.91 -31.91
N ALA A 493 -21.95 11.59 -31.73
CA ALA A 493 -20.99 11.00 -30.82
C ALA A 493 -19.61 11.63 -31.07
N ALA A 494 -19.03 12.23 -30.03
CA ALA A 494 -17.62 12.57 -30.06
C ALA A 494 -16.83 11.30 -30.44
N PRO A 495 -15.93 11.38 -31.43
CA PRO A 495 -15.15 10.22 -31.82
C PRO A 495 -14.34 9.75 -30.61
N ARG A 496 -14.42 8.46 -30.30
CA ARG A 496 -13.43 7.82 -29.44
C ARG A 496 -12.06 8.20 -29.99
N PRO A 497 -11.07 8.61 -29.17
CA PRO A 497 -9.72 8.81 -29.67
C PRO A 497 -9.26 7.46 -30.22
N GLN A 498 -9.24 7.38 -31.55
CA GLN A 498 -8.61 6.27 -32.24
C GLN A 498 -7.14 6.37 -31.89
N GLY A 499 -6.54 5.26 -31.42
CA GLY A 499 -5.11 5.20 -31.18
C GLY A 499 -4.37 5.77 -32.38
N ILE A 500 -3.34 6.57 -32.11
CA ILE A 500 -2.53 7.22 -33.15
C ILE A 500 -2.10 6.14 -34.14
N ALA A 501 -2.60 6.24 -35.38
CA ALA A 501 -2.23 5.34 -36.44
C ALA A 501 -0.77 5.61 -36.81
N LEU A 502 0.13 4.80 -36.25
CA LEU A 502 1.52 4.77 -36.70
C LEU A 502 1.50 4.32 -38.17
N THR A 503 2.00 5.17 -39.06
CA THR A 503 2.35 4.76 -40.41
C THR A 503 3.34 3.59 -40.29
N PRO A 504 3.06 2.41 -40.88
CA PRO A 504 3.96 1.28 -40.80
C PRO A 504 5.27 1.62 -41.51
N SER A 505 6.31 1.84 -40.71
CA SER A 505 7.68 1.97 -41.20
C SER A 505 8.23 0.58 -41.48
N ALA A 506 8.63 0.38 -42.74
CA ALA A 506 9.38 -0.75 -43.29
C ALA A 506 8.72 -2.14 -43.20
N ALA A 507 8.41 -2.67 -44.37
CA ALA A 507 8.03 -4.07 -44.58
C ALA A 507 9.05 -5.03 -43.91
N PRO A 508 8.58 -6.10 -43.24
CA PRO A 508 9.47 -7.12 -42.71
C PRO A 508 10.19 -7.80 -43.88
N VAL A 509 11.53 -7.80 -43.80
CA VAL A 509 12.39 -8.64 -44.65
C VAL A 509 11.92 -10.09 -44.49
N PRO A 510 11.73 -10.86 -45.58
CA PRO A 510 11.25 -12.23 -45.47
C PRO A 510 12.21 -13.07 -44.62
N ALA A 511 11.64 -13.81 -43.67
CA ALA A 511 12.37 -14.75 -42.83
C ALA A 511 13.13 -15.76 -43.72
N PRO A 512 14.43 -16.01 -43.47
CA PRO A 512 15.15 -17.07 -44.16
C PRO A 512 14.58 -18.44 -43.75
N ALA A 513 14.48 -19.35 -44.73
CA ALA A 513 14.02 -20.72 -44.52
C ALA A 513 14.92 -21.46 -43.50
N PRO A 514 14.36 -22.31 -42.62
CA PRO A 514 15.14 -23.09 -41.67
C PRO A 514 15.91 -24.18 -42.41
N GLY A 515 17.23 -24.25 -42.23
CA GLY A 515 18.01 -25.40 -42.70
C GLY A 515 19.52 -25.22 -42.91
N THR A 516 20.06 -24.01 -42.81
CA THR A 516 21.51 -23.81 -42.98
C THR A 516 22.19 -23.80 -41.61
N PRO A 517 23.23 -24.63 -41.36
CA PRO A 517 23.98 -24.58 -40.10
C PRO A 517 24.58 -23.19 -39.91
N ILE A 518 24.25 -22.54 -38.79
CA ILE A 518 24.71 -21.19 -38.47
C ILE A 518 26.17 -21.30 -38.00
N ALA A 519 27.09 -20.66 -38.73
CA ALA A 519 28.46 -20.50 -38.25
C ALA A 519 28.51 -19.39 -37.20
N LEU A 520 28.75 -19.74 -35.92
CA LEU A 520 28.96 -18.77 -34.83
C LEU A 520 30.31 -18.07 -34.99
N THR A 521 30.40 -17.08 -35.88
CA THR A 521 31.61 -16.30 -36.14
C THR A 521 31.56 -14.89 -35.56
N SER A 522 30.39 -14.42 -35.11
CA SER A 522 30.20 -13.08 -34.54
C SER A 522 29.23 -13.09 -33.33
N PRO A 523 29.32 -12.08 -32.44
CA PRO A 523 28.34 -11.89 -31.37
C PRO A 523 26.89 -11.74 -31.88
N GLU A 524 26.70 -11.17 -33.08
CA GLU A 524 25.38 -11.04 -33.70
C GLU A 524 24.76 -12.40 -34.07
N ALA A 525 25.58 -13.33 -34.58
CA ALA A 525 25.13 -14.68 -34.90
C ALA A 525 24.69 -15.46 -33.64
N TRP A 526 25.31 -15.18 -32.48
CA TRP A 526 24.86 -15.71 -31.19
C TRP A 526 23.49 -15.16 -30.80
N LEU A 527 23.29 -13.85 -30.90
CA LEU A 527 22.02 -13.20 -30.55
C LEU A 527 20.87 -13.69 -31.42
N GLU A 528 21.09 -13.85 -32.73
CA GLU A 528 20.08 -14.40 -33.65
C GLU A 528 19.74 -15.85 -33.32
N LEU A 529 20.75 -16.66 -33.00
CA LEU A 529 20.57 -18.04 -32.63
C LEU A 529 19.75 -18.19 -31.34
N VAL A 530 20.04 -17.37 -30.32
CA VAL A 530 19.26 -17.33 -29.07
C VAL A 530 17.82 -16.88 -29.34
N ALA A 531 17.61 -15.87 -30.19
CA ALA A 531 16.27 -15.39 -30.53
C ALA A 531 15.42 -16.42 -31.30
N GLN A 532 16.04 -17.24 -32.14
CA GLN A 532 15.37 -18.28 -32.94
C GLN A 532 15.23 -19.61 -32.18
N SER A 533 15.93 -19.77 -31.05
CA SER A 533 15.89 -20.99 -30.26
C SER A 533 14.55 -21.15 -29.50
N GLN A 534 14.04 -22.38 -29.42
CA GLN A 534 12.87 -22.72 -28.60
C GLN A 534 13.24 -22.94 -27.12
N LEU A 535 14.22 -22.19 -26.60
CA LEU A 535 14.63 -22.28 -25.21
C LEU A 535 13.51 -21.77 -24.28
N ASN A 536 13.27 -22.49 -23.18
CA ASN A 536 12.26 -22.12 -22.17
C ASN A 536 12.86 -22.09 -20.77
N GLY A 537 12.35 -21.19 -19.91
CA GLY A 537 12.70 -21.15 -18.50
C GLY A 537 14.18 -20.74 -18.23
N PRO A 538 14.88 -21.41 -17.28
CA PRO A 538 16.22 -21.01 -16.83
C PRO A 538 17.31 -21.04 -17.90
N SER A 539 17.22 -21.93 -18.89
CA SER A 539 18.20 -22.02 -19.99
C SER A 539 18.07 -20.85 -20.97
N ARG A 540 16.85 -20.34 -21.18
CA ARG A 540 16.61 -19.12 -21.96
C ARG A 540 17.18 -17.89 -21.25
N GLN A 541 16.98 -17.80 -19.93
CA GLN A 541 17.54 -16.72 -19.14
C GLN A 541 19.07 -16.76 -19.17
N LEU A 542 19.68 -17.95 -19.00
CA LEU A 542 21.12 -18.11 -19.14
C LEU A 542 21.63 -17.65 -20.52
N ALA A 543 20.96 -18.05 -21.61
CA ALA A 543 21.34 -17.66 -22.96
C ALA A 543 21.17 -16.15 -23.23
N ALA A 544 20.13 -15.52 -22.67
CA ALA A 544 19.83 -14.10 -22.86
C ALA A 544 20.78 -13.17 -22.08
N HIS A 545 21.27 -13.62 -20.92
CA HIS A 545 22.24 -12.92 -20.07
C HIS A 545 23.70 -13.32 -20.35
N ALA A 546 23.93 -14.19 -21.35
CA ALA A 546 25.25 -14.61 -21.78
C ALA A 546 25.73 -13.79 -23.00
N ALA A 547 26.89 -13.18 -22.86
CA ALA A 547 27.64 -12.53 -23.93
C ALA A 547 28.55 -13.53 -24.64
N PHE A 548 28.59 -13.47 -25.97
CA PHE A 548 29.45 -14.33 -26.78
C PHE A 548 30.90 -13.87 -26.74
N ILE A 549 31.83 -14.78 -26.43
CA ILE A 549 33.27 -14.51 -26.47
C ILE A 549 33.89 -15.16 -27.72
N SER A 550 33.75 -16.48 -27.87
CA SER A 550 34.29 -17.20 -29.03
C SER A 550 33.71 -18.61 -29.17
N PHE A 551 33.79 -19.14 -30.40
CA PHE A 551 33.48 -20.54 -30.71
C PHE A 551 34.62 -21.14 -31.54
N GLN A 552 35.39 -22.06 -30.97
CA GLN A 552 36.51 -22.73 -31.65
C GLN A 552 36.56 -24.22 -31.26
N GLN A 553 36.79 -25.10 -32.24
CA GLN A 553 36.96 -26.56 -32.01
C GLN A 553 35.85 -27.20 -31.15
N GLY A 554 34.60 -26.75 -31.32
CA GLY A 554 33.44 -27.26 -30.56
C GLY A 554 33.35 -26.75 -29.12
N VAL A 555 34.17 -25.80 -28.70
CA VAL A 555 34.10 -25.14 -27.39
C VAL A 555 33.46 -23.75 -27.55
N LEU A 556 32.35 -23.53 -26.85
CA LEU A 556 31.63 -22.25 -26.81
C LEU A 556 31.96 -21.52 -25.52
N LYS A 557 32.62 -20.37 -25.63
CA LYS A 557 32.93 -19.49 -24.50
C LYS A 557 31.90 -18.38 -24.40
N LEU A 558 31.25 -18.29 -23.24
CA LEU A 558 30.26 -17.27 -22.92
C LEU A 558 30.68 -16.53 -21.65
N ALA A 559 30.42 -15.24 -21.59
CA ALA A 559 30.53 -14.46 -20.34
C ALA A 559 29.15 -14.13 -19.80
N VAL A 560 28.98 -14.26 -18.49
CA VAL A 560 27.73 -13.90 -17.81
C VAL A 560 27.94 -12.63 -17.00
N SER A 561 26.98 -11.71 -17.07
CA SER A 561 27.05 -10.44 -16.33
C SER A 561 27.08 -10.68 -14.81
N PRO A 562 27.80 -9.83 -14.04
CA PRO A 562 27.86 -9.92 -12.58
C PRO A 562 26.46 -9.91 -11.96
N GLY A 563 26.15 -10.88 -11.09
CA GLY A 563 24.84 -11.00 -10.42
C GLY A 563 23.91 -12.07 -10.99
N PHE A 564 24.20 -12.62 -12.18
CA PHE A 564 23.40 -13.70 -12.80
C PHE A 564 24.07 -15.09 -12.72
N GLU A 565 25.06 -15.24 -11.85
CA GLU A 565 25.86 -16.47 -11.70
C GLU A 565 25.00 -17.68 -11.29
N TYR A 566 23.93 -17.44 -10.53
CA TYR A 566 22.97 -18.48 -10.11
C TYR A 566 22.25 -19.16 -11.29
N LEU A 567 22.20 -18.54 -12.47
CA LEU A 567 21.60 -19.13 -13.68
C LEU A 567 22.49 -20.22 -14.30
N CYS A 568 23.78 -20.26 -13.94
CA CYS A 568 24.79 -21.18 -14.43
C CYS A 568 24.72 -22.55 -13.73
N SER A 569 23.51 -23.11 -13.58
CA SER A 569 23.32 -24.45 -13.02
C SER A 569 23.68 -25.53 -14.04
N ASP A 570 24.15 -26.70 -13.57
CA ASP A 570 24.44 -27.86 -14.42
C ASP A 570 23.26 -28.25 -15.31
N ARG A 571 22.03 -28.11 -14.78
CA ARG A 571 20.79 -28.37 -15.50
C ARG A 571 20.52 -27.36 -16.61
N SER A 572 20.77 -26.07 -16.34
CA SER A 572 20.64 -25.00 -17.34
C SER A 572 21.66 -25.16 -18.47
N LEU A 573 22.89 -25.56 -18.14
CA LEU A 573 23.98 -25.79 -19.09
C LEU A 573 23.74 -27.03 -19.95
N ALA A 574 23.24 -28.12 -19.37
CA ALA A 574 22.87 -29.31 -20.11
C ALA A 574 21.73 -29.02 -21.10
N ALA A 575 20.68 -28.33 -20.64
CA ALA A 575 19.55 -27.95 -21.49
C ALA A 575 19.95 -26.97 -22.60
N LEU A 576 20.87 -26.04 -22.32
CA LEU A 576 21.42 -25.13 -23.32
C LEU A 576 22.27 -25.90 -24.34
N THR A 577 23.12 -26.82 -23.90
CA THR A 577 23.95 -27.66 -24.79
C THR A 577 23.09 -28.51 -25.73
N GLU A 578 22.03 -29.11 -25.20
CA GLU A 578 21.07 -29.91 -25.96
C GLU A 578 20.35 -29.06 -27.02
N ALA A 579 19.83 -27.89 -26.64
CA ALA A 579 19.13 -26.99 -27.55
C ALA A 579 20.05 -26.40 -28.64
N LEU A 580 21.34 -26.22 -28.34
CA LEU A 580 22.34 -25.73 -29.29
C LEU A 580 22.87 -26.82 -30.24
N SER A 581 22.68 -28.10 -29.89
CA SER A 581 23.20 -29.23 -30.69
C SER A 581 22.58 -29.34 -32.08
N GLY A 582 21.28 -29.04 -32.21
CA GLY A 582 20.57 -29.02 -33.49
C GLY A 582 21.03 -27.88 -34.41
N PRO A 583 20.96 -26.60 -33.97
CA PRO A 583 21.37 -25.45 -34.76
C PRO A 583 22.85 -25.42 -35.16
N LEU A 584 23.73 -25.98 -34.33
CA LEU A 584 25.19 -26.01 -34.57
C LEU A 584 25.68 -27.30 -35.22
N GLY A 585 24.83 -28.31 -35.40
CA GLY A 585 25.18 -29.62 -35.97
C GLY A 585 26.17 -30.45 -35.14
N GLN A 586 26.55 -29.98 -33.96
CA GLN A 586 27.44 -30.65 -33.01
C GLN A 586 27.09 -30.23 -31.58
N SER A 587 27.35 -31.08 -30.58
CA SER A 587 27.15 -30.73 -29.17
C SER A 587 28.30 -29.86 -28.66
N PRO A 588 28.11 -28.54 -28.43
CA PRO A 588 29.20 -27.67 -28.01
C PRO A 588 29.56 -27.91 -26.53
N ARG A 589 30.84 -27.86 -26.19
CA ARG A 589 31.28 -27.77 -24.79
C ARG A 589 31.21 -26.32 -24.33
N ILE A 590 30.28 -25.99 -23.45
CA ILE A 590 30.08 -24.62 -22.95
C ILE A 590 31.05 -24.32 -21.79
N VAL A 591 31.77 -23.21 -21.87
CA VAL A 591 32.64 -22.67 -20.82
C VAL A 591 32.15 -21.28 -20.46
N ILE A 592 31.82 -21.06 -19.18
CA ILE A 592 31.39 -19.74 -18.69
C ILE A 592 32.57 -19.04 -18.03
N GLU A 593 32.87 -17.84 -18.51
CA GLU A 593 33.80 -16.92 -17.87
C GLU A 593 33.02 -15.85 -17.09
N HIS A 594 33.44 -15.57 -15.86
CA HIS A 594 32.77 -14.60 -14.99
C HIS A 594 33.47 -13.25 -15.17
N GLY A 595 32.80 -12.27 -15.78
CA GLY A 595 33.37 -10.96 -16.05
C GLY A 595 32.52 -10.10 -16.98
N ASN A 596 32.80 -8.80 -17.01
CA ASN A 596 32.19 -7.90 -18.00
C ASN A 596 32.72 -8.27 -19.40
N ALA A 597 31.86 -8.82 -20.24
CA ALA A 597 32.16 -8.96 -21.65
C ALA A 597 32.09 -7.60 -22.36
N GLU A 598 32.95 -7.39 -23.34
CA GLU A 598 32.87 -6.24 -24.26
C GLU A 598 31.68 -6.35 -25.23
N ALA A 599 31.08 -7.54 -25.36
CA ALA A 599 29.96 -7.81 -26.25
C ALA A 599 28.59 -7.60 -25.56
N GLU A 600 27.68 -6.91 -26.25
CA GLU A 600 26.30 -6.65 -25.81
C GLU A 600 25.53 -7.97 -25.65
N THR A 601 24.83 -8.14 -24.52
CA THR A 601 23.95 -9.30 -24.29
C THR A 601 22.58 -9.09 -24.93
N LEU A 602 21.83 -10.18 -25.16
CA LEU A 602 20.47 -10.09 -25.73
C LEU A 602 19.52 -9.30 -24.84
N HIS A 603 19.67 -9.42 -23.51
CA HIS A 603 18.93 -8.62 -22.53
C HIS A 603 19.22 -7.12 -22.67
N GLN A 604 20.49 -6.73 -22.77
CA GLN A 604 20.89 -5.33 -22.95
C GLN A 604 20.34 -4.75 -24.27
N ARG A 605 20.39 -5.53 -25.36
CA ARG A 605 19.81 -5.13 -26.65
C ARG A 605 18.29 -4.98 -26.59
N SER A 606 17.58 -5.91 -25.91
CA SER A 606 16.13 -5.81 -25.77
C SER A 606 15.71 -4.62 -24.91
N ASP A 607 16.45 -4.33 -23.84
CA ASP A 607 16.18 -3.18 -22.97
C ASP A 607 16.40 -1.86 -23.70
N ARG A 608 17.48 -1.76 -24.48
CA ARG A 608 17.73 -0.59 -25.33
C ARG A 608 16.61 -0.39 -26.36
N GLN A 609 16.20 -1.45 -27.05
CA GLN A 609 15.10 -1.37 -28.01
C GLN A 609 13.77 -0.99 -27.35
N ARG A 610 13.49 -1.48 -26.14
CA ARG A 610 12.30 -1.05 -25.36
C ARG A 610 12.41 0.42 -24.96
N GLY A 611 13.56 0.86 -24.47
CA GLY A 611 13.81 2.27 -24.12
C GLY A 611 13.66 3.20 -25.33
N GLU A 612 14.23 2.83 -26.47
CA GLU A 612 14.09 3.59 -27.74
C GLU A 612 12.63 3.68 -28.18
N ARG A 613 11.85 2.58 -28.05
CA ARG A 613 10.42 2.57 -28.37
C ARG A 613 9.59 3.42 -27.41
N GLN A 614 9.89 3.36 -26.11
CA GLN A 614 9.23 4.17 -25.11
C GLN A 614 9.51 5.66 -25.35
N GLN A 615 10.77 6.03 -25.59
CA GLN A 615 11.16 7.40 -25.88
C GLN A 615 10.55 7.91 -27.20
N ALA A 616 10.44 7.05 -28.22
CA ALA A 616 9.73 7.39 -29.45
C ALA A 616 8.23 7.61 -29.22
N ALA A 617 7.59 6.78 -28.39
CA ALA A 617 6.18 6.95 -28.02
C ALA A 617 5.94 8.24 -27.22
N GLU A 618 6.81 8.56 -26.27
CA GLU A 618 6.76 9.81 -25.50
C GLU A 618 6.94 11.03 -26.39
N THR A 619 7.91 10.98 -27.30
CA THR A 619 8.17 12.07 -28.25
C THR A 619 7.00 12.27 -29.21
N ALA A 620 6.42 11.17 -29.73
CA ALA A 620 5.26 11.23 -30.62
C ALA A 620 4.03 11.79 -29.91
N PHE A 621 3.79 11.39 -28.66
CA PHE A 621 2.68 11.88 -27.85
C PHE A 621 2.81 13.37 -27.50
N MET A 622 4.02 13.82 -27.13
CA MET A 622 4.29 15.24 -26.85
C MET A 622 4.30 16.12 -28.10
N ALA A 623 4.56 15.54 -29.27
CA ALA A 623 4.49 16.22 -30.56
C ALA A 623 3.07 16.30 -31.12
N ASP A 624 2.09 15.64 -30.51
CA ASP A 624 0.71 15.65 -31.00
C ASP A 624 0.07 17.05 -30.84
N PRO A 625 -0.49 17.64 -31.92
CA PRO A 625 -1.11 18.96 -31.89
C PRO A 625 -2.26 19.10 -30.88
N GLN A 626 -3.03 18.03 -30.64
CA GLN A 626 -4.14 18.04 -29.67
C GLN A 626 -3.61 18.03 -28.23
N VAL A 627 -2.56 17.25 -27.96
CA VAL A 627 -1.90 17.21 -26.65
C VAL A 627 -1.27 18.56 -26.33
N GLN A 628 -0.58 19.19 -27.30
CA GLN A 628 -0.04 20.54 -27.14
C GLN A 628 -1.13 21.58 -26.91
N MET A 629 -2.28 21.48 -27.60
CA MET A 629 -3.43 22.35 -27.36
C MET A 629 -3.98 22.20 -25.93
N LEU A 630 -4.11 20.97 -25.43
CA LEU A 630 -4.58 20.70 -24.06
C LEU A 630 -3.61 21.24 -22.99
N ILE A 631 -2.30 21.13 -23.22
CA ILE A 631 -1.28 21.66 -22.31
C ILE A 631 -1.30 23.20 -22.32
N GLN A 632 -1.34 23.82 -23.51
CA GLN A 632 -1.22 25.27 -23.65
C GLN A 632 -2.52 26.03 -23.31
N GLN A 633 -3.69 25.53 -23.69
CA GLN A 633 -4.97 26.24 -23.50
C GLN A 633 -5.68 25.86 -22.20
N HIS A 634 -5.52 24.62 -21.73
CA HIS A 634 -6.24 24.10 -20.58
C HIS A 634 -5.35 23.80 -19.36
N GLY A 635 -4.04 24.06 -19.45
CA GLY A 635 -3.09 23.84 -18.34
C GLY A 635 -2.95 22.39 -17.92
N ALA A 636 -3.29 21.45 -18.81
CA ALA A 636 -3.21 20.01 -18.54
C ALA A 636 -1.75 19.58 -18.31
N ARG A 637 -1.53 18.64 -17.38
CA ARG A 637 -0.22 18.04 -17.12
C ARG A 637 -0.26 16.56 -17.49
N VAL A 638 0.73 16.13 -18.27
CA VAL A 638 0.95 14.72 -18.54
C VAL A 638 1.60 14.08 -17.31
N VAL A 639 1.05 12.96 -16.84
CA VAL A 639 1.62 12.20 -15.73
C VAL A 639 2.86 11.48 -16.24
N ALA A 640 4.02 11.71 -15.61
CA ALA A 640 5.24 10.99 -15.95
C ALA A 640 5.01 9.48 -15.83
N ASP A 641 5.56 8.68 -16.76
CA ASP A 641 5.44 7.21 -16.84
C ASP A 641 4.06 6.64 -17.26
N SER A 642 3.10 7.48 -17.70
CA SER A 642 1.79 7.00 -18.17
C SER A 642 1.74 6.63 -19.65
N ILE A 643 2.80 6.91 -20.42
CA ILE A 643 2.86 6.68 -21.87
C ILE A 643 3.43 5.28 -22.10
N ARG A 644 2.69 4.43 -22.82
CA ARG A 644 3.12 3.06 -23.16
C ARG A 644 3.02 2.81 -24.66
N PRO A 645 3.97 2.10 -25.28
CA PRO A 645 3.85 1.64 -26.65
C PRO A 645 2.71 0.62 -26.79
N PHE A 646 2.03 0.60 -27.94
CA PHE A 646 0.82 -0.21 -28.17
C PHE A 646 1.07 -1.73 -28.23
N ASP A 647 2.32 -2.16 -28.42
CA ASP A 647 2.69 -3.56 -28.61
C ASP A 647 3.16 -4.28 -27.32
N GLU A 648 2.88 -3.73 -26.13
CA GLU A 648 3.18 -4.34 -24.80
C GLU A 648 1.94 -4.71 -23.97
#